data_AF-A0A0F5IXZ3-F1
#
_entry.id   AF-A0A0F5IXZ3-F1
#
_cell.length_a   1.000
_cell.length_b   1.000
_cell.length_c   1.000
_cell.angle_alpha   90.00
_cell.angle_beta   90.00
_cell.angle_gamma   90.00
#
_symmetry.space_group_name_H-M   'P 1'
#
loop_
_entity.id
_entity.type
_entity.pdbx_description
1 polymer ?
#
loop_
_entity_poly.entity_id
_entity_poly.type
_entity_poly.pdbx_seq_one_letter_code
_entity_poly.pdbx_strand_id
1 'polypeptide(L)'
;MDNENDQLFSCYRKLYNLREDGKMTLVQLRDVIAGPKLKLKTLEIRRLDAAGEVDKTRKKKLSLPTFAVSFLFPDERYNDQAAEPTGYVLVDIDQLSGPVAGYFEQCKSLPFLALAYVSARGKGLHLICRAETDAATHADVCRALYDLLEATFGEPVDRNCTDLTRTSLLCWDAGCYYNPRPEVFRLAQPPVAGKQSPTATGYQPPSEADRLALYLDRVDARVSWQKGQRHMQLVSLAYSLNRAGFDRLSVAQACISRYAQRDFDDREIGRVIDSVYTKSQAEHGVNRREYTPPARPLSDTNANRATREAPSGRKTDPAEERFDTEEDKSLTPFFDYALLSRAPQLLQDMLRPDLTGRQRDIALAGALVALSTVTPHVTGQYHGHTDAPTLYLYVVASPGFGKGILQEVRKALLVWQQYIRDNSRLRVQKYEEELEAYNHHNTAARKAGKIPILSRPLEVKQMELDIPGTITQAKLTELLKTNEHYPGLMCETEIGILVDATGQEYGKYIYLLNQIAQHETIGRGSLQNSVLSCDFPRMSLLTSGTFGQFTDLIRGTDDGLFSRFLAYTIDEAPEWKDLTDIDDDPHTGSYYPALGERIKLTGIFLDEHETFVCYTDAQRKRLNRRFSAMSKKVRWFKGDDELSVIHRLGNMHFRICMLLTALRKAEAGSEVEKVRVLDVDFDLAMMFVLTFQKHIQALASLLPSGKIRDEFVDSDDYERFYRCLPDSFPTSEAIAVGDSAGVKERTVKRLLKRWSNDGLLVRLSRGNYRKGDCRLDD
;
A
#
# COMPACT_ATOMS: atom_id res chain seq x y z
N MET A 1 37.06 -3.19 -45.31
CA MET A 1 36.02 -4.25 -45.27
C MET A 1 35.54 -4.22 -43.84
N ASP A 2 34.59 -3.34 -43.58
CA ASP A 2 34.36 -2.79 -42.25
C ASP A 2 33.22 -3.58 -41.61
N ASN A 3 33.57 -4.73 -41.04
CA ASN A 3 32.67 -5.47 -40.14
C ASN A 3 32.70 -4.78 -38.76
N GLU A 4 32.05 -3.62 -38.63
CA GLU A 4 31.46 -3.28 -37.34
C GLU A 4 30.21 -4.16 -37.21
N ASN A 5 30.22 -5.11 -36.27
CA ASN A 5 29.07 -5.96 -35.97
C ASN A 5 27.80 -5.09 -35.84
N ASP A 6 26.80 -5.31 -36.67
CA ASP A 6 25.50 -4.67 -36.55
C ASP A 6 24.91 -5.01 -35.18
N GLN A 7 24.90 -4.03 -34.27
CA GLN A 7 24.39 -4.22 -32.91
C GLN A 7 22.93 -4.70 -32.95
N LEU A 8 22.68 -5.81 -32.25
CA LEU A 8 21.37 -6.45 -32.17
C LEU A 8 20.61 -6.02 -30.91
N PHE A 9 19.28 -6.08 -31.00
CA PHE A 9 18.34 -5.85 -29.90
C PHE A 9 17.35 -7.01 -29.80
N SER A 10 17.13 -7.52 -28.58
CA SER A 10 16.12 -8.54 -28.30
C SER A 10 14.72 -7.97 -28.50
N CYS A 11 13.94 -8.56 -29.41
CA CYS A 11 12.60 -8.11 -29.78
C CYS A 11 11.52 -9.08 -29.30
N TYR A 12 10.37 -8.53 -28.96
CA TYR A 12 9.24 -9.23 -28.35
C TYR A 12 7.94 -8.87 -29.06
N ARG A 13 7.08 -9.86 -29.28
CA ARG A 13 5.79 -9.67 -29.95
C ARG A 13 4.81 -8.82 -29.13
N LYS A 14 4.93 -8.86 -27.81
CA LYS A 14 4.13 -8.10 -26.83
C LYS A 14 5.00 -7.74 -25.62
N LEU A 15 4.60 -6.70 -24.90
CA LEU A 15 5.32 -6.19 -23.72
C LEU A 15 5.60 -7.27 -22.66
N TYR A 16 4.62 -8.14 -22.39
CA TYR A 16 4.71 -9.17 -21.34
C TYR A 16 5.38 -10.48 -21.78
N ASN A 17 5.83 -10.57 -23.04
CA ASN A 17 6.62 -11.72 -23.45
C ASN A 17 8.00 -11.61 -22.79
N LEU A 18 8.37 -12.64 -22.03
CA LEU A 18 9.67 -12.70 -21.35
C LEU A 18 10.76 -13.30 -22.22
N ARG A 19 10.40 -14.20 -23.16
CA ARG A 19 11.33 -14.82 -24.09
C ARG A 19 11.40 -14.06 -25.41
N GLU A 20 12.59 -13.95 -25.94
CA GLU A 20 12.87 -13.26 -27.20
C GLU A 20 12.12 -13.92 -28.37
N ASP A 21 11.40 -13.12 -29.17
CA ASP A 21 10.73 -13.55 -30.41
C ASP A 21 11.65 -13.42 -31.65
N GLY A 22 12.75 -12.66 -31.52
CA GLY A 22 13.79 -12.50 -32.53
C GLY A 22 14.71 -11.30 -32.22
N LYS A 23 15.73 -11.10 -33.06
CA LYS A 23 16.64 -9.95 -32.96
C LYS A 23 16.49 -9.02 -34.15
N MET A 24 16.66 -7.73 -33.91
CA MET A 24 16.68 -6.72 -34.96
C MET A 24 17.88 -5.79 -34.78
N THR A 25 18.44 -5.29 -35.88
CA THR A 25 19.43 -4.21 -35.86
C THR A 25 18.73 -2.86 -35.74
N LEU A 26 19.47 -1.79 -35.39
CA LEU A 26 18.91 -0.44 -35.32
C LEU A 26 18.30 0.03 -36.66
N VAL A 27 18.93 -0.36 -37.79
CA VAL A 27 18.42 -0.09 -39.15
C VAL A 27 17.08 -0.80 -39.38
N GLN A 28 16.97 -2.06 -38.98
CA GLN A 28 15.73 -2.83 -39.13
C GLN A 28 14.62 -2.29 -38.22
N LEU A 29 14.95 -1.83 -37.01
CA LEU A 29 13.99 -1.16 -36.12
C LEU A 29 13.45 0.12 -36.76
N ARG A 30 14.34 0.94 -37.34
CA ARG A 30 13.96 2.13 -38.12
C ARG A 30 13.04 1.78 -39.28
N ASP A 31 13.34 0.72 -40.05
CA ASP A 31 12.52 0.30 -41.18
C ASP A 31 11.11 -0.16 -40.74
N VAL A 32 11.00 -0.80 -39.56
CA VAL A 32 9.70 -1.17 -38.98
C VAL A 32 8.90 0.04 -38.49
N ILE A 33 9.58 1.03 -37.89
CA ILE A 33 8.96 2.25 -37.37
C ILE A 33 8.46 3.15 -38.51
N ALA A 34 9.28 3.37 -39.54
CA ALA A 34 8.89 4.18 -40.70
C ALA A 34 7.92 3.45 -41.64
N GLY A 35 8.02 2.11 -41.70
CA GLY A 35 7.30 1.25 -42.64
C GLY A 35 5.82 1.05 -42.32
N PRO A 36 5.03 0.54 -43.28
CA PRO A 36 3.57 0.46 -43.14
C PRO A 36 3.08 -0.56 -42.10
N LYS A 37 3.96 -1.45 -41.61
CA LYS A 37 3.61 -2.61 -40.77
C LYS A 37 2.85 -2.23 -39.49
N LEU A 38 3.20 -1.11 -38.86
CA LEU A 38 2.60 -0.66 -37.61
C LEU A 38 1.59 0.49 -37.80
N LYS A 39 1.50 1.05 -39.02
CA LYS A 39 0.73 2.27 -39.33
C LYS A 39 -0.72 2.18 -38.91
N LEU A 40 -1.44 1.15 -39.35
CA LEU A 40 -2.86 0.97 -39.02
C LEU A 40 -3.08 0.81 -37.51
N LYS A 41 -2.20 0.08 -36.82
CA LYS A 41 -2.33 -0.13 -35.37
C LYS A 41 -2.08 1.16 -34.60
N THR A 42 -1.06 1.94 -34.96
CA THR A 42 -0.73 3.20 -34.30
C THR A 42 -1.77 4.28 -34.57
N LEU A 43 -2.28 4.41 -35.80
CA LEU A 43 -3.36 5.35 -36.11
C LEU A 43 -4.63 5.02 -35.34
N GLU A 44 -4.96 3.73 -35.18
CA GLU A 44 -6.10 3.32 -34.37
C GLU A 44 -5.90 3.63 -32.87
N ILE A 45 -4.69 3.48 -32.34
CA ILE A 45 -4.37 3.91 -30.95
C ILE A 45 -4.60 5.40 -30.77
N ARG A 46 -4.11 6.23 -31.72
CA ARG A 46 -4.29 7.69 -31.67
C ARG A 46 -5.76 8.09 -31.81
N ARG A 47 -6.52 7.41 -32.67
CA ARG A 47 -7.98 7.62 -32.81
C ARG A 47 -8.73 7.30 -31.52
N LEU A 48 -8.42 6.17 -30.87
CA LEU A 48 -9.04 5.77 -29.60
C LEU A 48 -8.66 6.73 -28.46
N ASP A 49 -7.40 7.19 -28.40
CA ASP A 49 -6.94 8.15 -27.40
C ASP A 49 -7.66 9.50 -27.55
N ALA A 50 -7.81 9.98 -28.79
CA ALA A 50 -8.56 11.20 -29.11
C ALA A 50 -10.07 11.07 -28.80
N ALA A 51 -10.63 9.86 -28.85
CA ALA A 51 -12.02 9.58 -28.51
C ALA A 51 -12.26 9.41 -26.99
N GLY A 52 -11.24 9.50 -26.14
CA GLY A 52 -11.36 9.31 -24.69
C GLY A 52 -11.58 7.84 -24.26
N GLU A 53 -11.36 6.89 -25.17
CA GLU A 53 -11.61 5.46 -24.93
C GLU A 53 -10.39 4.80 -24.24
N VAL A 54 -10.22 5.12 -22.95
CA VAL A 54 -9.00 4.84 -22.17
C VAL A 54 -8.62 3.35 -22.17
N ASP A 55 -9.57 2.45 -21.93
CA ASP A 55 -9.31 1.01 -21.84
C ASP A 55 -8.97 0.39 -23.20
N LYS A 56 -9.69 0.79 -24.25
CA LYS A 56 -9.42 0.31 -25.62
C LYS A 56 -8.04 0.80 -26.09
N THR A 57 -7.70 2.05 -25.78
CA THR A 57 -6.37 2.63 -26.04
C THR A 57 -5.27 1.85 -25.33
N ARG A 58 -5.44 1.57 -24.02
CA ARG A 58 -4.49 0.78 -23.23
C ARG A 58 -4.31 -0.62 -23.80
N LYS A 59 -5.40 -1.34 -24.07
CA LYS A 59 -5.37 -2.71 -24.62
C LYS A 59 -4.68 -2.76 -25.99
N LYS A 60 -4.92 -1.78 -26.85
CA LYS A 60 -4.30 -1.70 -28.18
C LYS A 60 -2.81 -1.34 -28.07
N LYS A 61 -2.41 -0.42 -27.18
CA LYS A 61 -1.00 -0.09 -26.89
C LYS A 61 -0.21 -1.33 -26.42
N LEU A 62 -0.79 -2.12 -25.51
CA LEU A 62 -0.17 -3.37 -25.01
C LEU A 62 -0.05 -4.48 -26.06
N SER A 63 -0.70 -4.34 -27.22
CA SER A 63 -0.59 -5.27 -28.34
C SER A 63 0.52 -4.94 -29.34
N LEU A 64 1.23 -3.82 -29.14
CA LEU A 64 2.39 -3.44 -29.95
C LEU A 64 3.61 -4.30 -29.58
N PRO A 65 4.46 -4.62 -30.56
CA PRO A 65 5.75 -5.25 -30.27
C PRO A 65 6.67 -4.27 -29.55
N THR A 66 7.72 -4.79 -28.93
CA THR A 66 8.69 -4.00 -28.17
C THR A 66 10.09 -4.59 -28.31
N PHE A 67 11.13 -3.83 -28.01
CA PHE A 67 12.51 -4.33 -27.96
C PHE A 67 13.20 -3.85 -26.69
N ALA A 68 14.04 -4.70 -26.11
CA ALA A 68 14.92 -4.31 -25.01
C ALA A 68 16.02 -3.41 -25.57
N VAL A 69 16.21 -2.25 -24.93
CA VAL A 69 17.08 -1.22 -25.49
C VAL A 69 18.52 -1.40 -25.05
N SER A 70 18.76 -1.69 -23.77
CA SER A 70 20.09 -1.55 -23.18
C SER A 70 20.88 -2.84 -23.02
N PHE A 71 20.21 -3.98 -22.95
CA PHE A 71 20.84 -5.28 -22.82
C PHE A 71 20.17 -6.32 -23.70
N LEU A 72 20.93 -7.33 -24.10
CA LEU A 72 20.40 -8.54 -24.73
C LEU A 72 19.90 -9.53 -23.66
N PHE A 73 18.87 -10.29 -24.01
CA PHE A 73 18.28 -11.31 -23.14
C PHE A 73 18.08 -12.60 -23.94
N PRO A 74 19.12 -13.46 -24.03
CA PRO A 74 19.05 -14.71 -24.79
C PRO A 74 18.06 -15.72 -24.19
N ASP A 75 17.79 -15.62 -22.89
CA ASP A 75 16.84 -16.48 -22.17
C ASP A 75 15.55 -15.70 -21.84
N GLU A 76 15.34 -15.33 -20.58
CA GLU A 76 14.18 -14.55 -20.12
C GLU A 76 14.59 -13.13 -19.73
N ARG A 77 13.71 -12.15 -19.98
CA ARG A 77 13.96 -10.72 -19.73
C ARG A 77 13.88 -10.37 -18.24
N TYR A 78 14.84 -10.87 -17.46
CA TYR A 78 15.08 -10.55 -16.05
C TYR A 78 16.45 -9.91 -15.85
N ASN A 79 16.60 -9.04 -14.85
CA ASN A 79 17.84 -8.29 -14.62
C ASN A 79 19.07 -9.20 -14.39
N ASP A 80 18.89 -10.35 -13.74
CA ASP A 80 19.92 -11.36 -13.47
C ASP A 80 20.31 -12.21 -14.71
N GLN A 81 19.53 -12.12 -15.78
CA GLN A 81 19.75 -12.78 -17.07
C GLN A 81 20.15 -11.80 -18.18
N ALA A 82 20.44 -10.53 -17.81
CA ALA A 82 20.99 -9.56 -18.74
C ALA A 82 22.37 -10.02 -19.24
N ALA A 83 22.50 -10.18 -20.56
CA ALA A 83 23.74 -10.60 -21.20
C ALA A 83 24.63 -9.38 -21.52
N GLU A 84 25.07 -9.24 -22.76
CA GLU A 84 25.90 -8.11 -23.17
C GLU A 84 25.08 -6.81 -23.32
N PRO A 85 25.62 -5.65 -22.89
CA PRO A 85 25.04 -4.35 -23.18
C PRO A 85 24.96 -4.13 -24.68
N THR A 86 23.88 -3.49 -25.14
CA THR A 86 23.76 -3.10 -26.55
C THR A 86 24.57 -1.85 -26.89
N GLY A 87 25.08 -1.13 -25.89
CA GLY A 87 25.68 0.19 -26.08
C GLY A 87 24.67 1.31 -26.33
N TYR A 88 23.38 1.07 -26.07
CA TYR A 88 22.32 2.06 -26.20
C TYR A 88 21.46 2.16 -24.94
N VAL A 89 20.92 3.35 -24.69
CA VAL A 89 20.03 3.64 -23.55
C VAL A 89 18.73 4.25 -24.05
N LEU A 90 17.62 3.87 -23.41
CA LEU A 90 16.31 4.46 -23.66
C LEU A 90 16.12 5.70 -22.79
N VAL A 91 15.76 6.80 -23.44
CA VAL A 91 15.13 7.94 -22.79
C VAL A 91 13.69 8.02 -23.26
N ASP A 92 12.74 7.75 -22.35
CA ASP A 92 11.30 7.79 -22.61
C ASP A 92 10.73 9.11 -22.07
N ILE A 93 10.04 9.85 -22.94
CA ILE A 93 9.47 11.16 -22.63
C ILE A 93 7.97 11.07 -22.84
N ASP A 94 7.23 11.06 -21.73
CA ASP A 94 5.77 10.96 -21.72
C ASP A 94 5.12 12.34 -21.50
N GLN A 95 4.03 12.60 -22.24
CA GLN A 95 3.16 13.77 -22.08
C GLN A 95 3.88 15.14 -22.10
N LEU A 96 4.56 15.42 -23.21
CA LEU A 96 5.16 16.73 -23.47
C LEU A 96 4.11 17.85 -23.31
N SER A 97 4.49 18.91 -22.60
CA SER A 97 3.61 20.05 -22.33
C SER A 97 3.40 20.94 -23.57
N GLY A 98 4.38 20.94 -24.49
CA GLY A 98 4.35 21.66 -25.78
C GLY A 98 4.21 20.76 -27.02
N PRO A 99 4.23 21.34 -28.24
CA PRO A 99 4.09 20.58 -29.48
C PRO A 99 5.24 19.57 -29.68
N VAL A 100 4.91 18.28 -29.75
CA VAL A 100 5.88 17.17 -29.92
C VAL A 100 6.83 17.40 -31.10
N ALA A 101 6.35 17.96 -32.21
CA ALA A 101 7.17 18.20 -33.39
C ALA A 101 8.34 19.17 -33.12
N GLY A 102 8.13 20.23 -32.34
CA GLY A 102 9.19 21.21 -32.03
C GLY A 102 10.27 20.61 -31.14
N TYR A 103 9.86 19.91 -30.09
CA TYR A 103 10.78 19.21 -29.19
C TYR A 103 11.54 18.08 -29.89
N PHE A 104 10.87 17.38 -30.82
CA PHE A 104 11.48 16.33 -31.63
C PHE A 104 12.59 16.86 -32.54
N GLU A 105 12.42 18.03 -33.17
CA GLU A 105 13.50 18.66 -33.97
C GLU A 105 14.69 19.07 -33.10
N GLN A 106 14.45 19.60 -31.89
CA GLN A 106 15.52 19.99 -30.97
C GLN A 106 16.36 18.78 -30.54
N CYS A 107 15.73 17.63 -30.27
CA CYS A 107 16.42 16.40 -29.88
C CYS A 107 17.42 15.90 -30.95
N LYS A 108 17.19 16.20 -32.24
CA LYS A 108 18.10 15.78 -33.33
C LYS A 108 19.49 16.44 -33.28
N SER A 109 19.64 17.49 -32.47
CA SER A 109 20.95 18.14 -32.23
C SER A 109 21.84 17.36 -31.25
N LEU A 110 21.30 16.35 -30.55
CA LEU A 110 22.07 15.53 -29.62
C LEU A 110 23.07 14.64 -30.37
N PRO A 111 24.39 14.79 -30.13
CA PRO A 111 25.40 14.08 -30.92
C PRO A 111 25.38 12.56 -30.72
N PHE A 112 24.89 12.10 -29.57
CA PHE A 112 24.77 10.68 -29.22
C PHE A 112 23.41 10.07 -29.54
N LEU A 113 22.47 10.82 -30.14
CA LEU A 113 21.15 10.30 -30.50
C LEU A 113 21.25 9.42 -31.75
N ALA A 114 20.81 8.17 -31.64
CA ALA A 114 20.91 7.18 -32.70
C ALA A 114 19.57 6.95 -33.43
N LEU A 115 18.48 6.89 -32.68
CA LEU A 115 17.12 6.69 -33.21
C LEU A 115 16.14 7.47 -32.33
N ALA A 116 15.19 8.17 -32.94
CA ALA A 116 14.11 8.83 -32.21
C ALA A 116 12.80 8.81 -32.97
N TYR A 117 11.69 8.63 -32.26
CA TYR A 117 10.36 8.56 -32.86
C TYR A 117 9.25 8.91 -31.87
N VAL A 118 8.12 9.34 -32.42
CA VAL A 118 6.93 9.71 -31.67
C VAL A 118 6.25 8.49 -31.07
N SER A 119 5.93 8.57 -29.77
CA SER A 119 5.31 7.49 -29.01
C SER A 119 3.93 7.10 -29.55
N ALA A 120 3.44 5.92 -29.13
CA ALA A 120 2.23 5.31 -29.70
C ALA A 120 0.97 6.20 -29.63
N ARG A 121 0.85 7.05 -28.61
CA ARG A 121 -0.27 8.00 -28.43
C ARG A 121 -0.06 9.34 -29.12
N GLY A 122 1.15 9.63 -29.62
CA GLY A 122 1.45 10.91 -30.26
C GLY A 122 1.77 12.06 -29.30
N LYS A 123 1.95 11.79 -28.01
CA LYS A 123 2.12 12.79 -26.94
C LYS A 123 3.52 12.79 -26.31
N GLY A 124 4.44 12.00 -26.85
CA GLY A 124 5.76 11.78 -26.26
C GLY A 124 6.77 11.28 -27.31
N LEU A 125 7.99 11.03 -26.88
CA LEU A 125 9.11 10.58 -27.71
C LEU A 125 9.86 9.43 -27.06
N HIS A 126 10.30 8.49 -27.87
CA HIS A 126 11.33 7.52 -27.47
C HIS A 126 12.65 7.94 -28.11
N LEU A 127 13.69 8.14 -27.31
CA LEU A 127 15.03 8.49 -27.77
C LEU A 127 15.98 7.33 -27.42
N ILE A 128 16.69 6.82 -28.42
CA ILE A 128 17.67 5.76 -28.26
C ILE A 128 19.05 6.38 -28.42
N CYS A 129 19.76 6.53 -27.30
CA CYS A 129 21.03 7.23 -27.21
C CYS A 129 22.19 6.23 -27.13
N ARG A 130 23.26 6.44 -27.88
CA ARG A 130 24.46 5.61 -27.78
C ARG A 130 25.24 6.01 -26.53
N ALA A 131 25.49 5.06 -25.63
CA ALA A 131 26.13 5.31 -24.36
C ALA A 131 27.00 4.13 -23.92
N GLU A 132 28.10 4.44 -23.24
CA GLU A 132 28.95 3.44 -22.60
C GLU A 132 28.37 3.11 -21.23
N THR A 133 27.97 1.85 -21.04
CA THR A 133 27.28 1.39 -19.82
C THR A 133 27.52 -0.10 -19.61
N ASP A 134 27.60 -0.49 -18.34
CA ASP A 134 27.50 -1.87 -17.87
C ASP A 134 26.39 -1.98 -16.82
N ALA A 135 26.14 -3.20 -16.30
CA ALA A 135 25.06 -3.42 -15.33
C ALA A 135 25.21 -2.60 -14.03
N ALA A 136 26.43 -2.23 -13.64
CA ALA A 136 26.68 -1.46 -12.42
C ALA A 136 26.46 0.05 -12.63
N THR A 137 26.83 0.56 -13.80
CA THR A 137 26.80 1.98 -14.15
C THR A 137 25.52 2.40 -14.88
N HIS A 138 24.70 1.44 -15.34
CA HIS A 138 23.52 1.70 -16.17
C HIS A 138 22.56 2.72 -15.60
N ALA A 139 22.18 2.57 -14.34
CA ALA A 139 21.24 3.50 -13.72
C ALA A 139 21.82 4.93 -13.64
N ASP A 140 23.13 5.08 -13.44
CA ASP A 140 23.79 6.38 -13.36
C ASP A 140 23.95 7.01 -14.75
N VAL A 141 24.25 6.22 -15.78
CA VAL A 141 24.29 6.67 -17.18
C VAL A 141 22.91 7.13 -17.65
N CYS A 142 21.85 6.39 -17.31
CA CYS A 142 20.46 6.78 -17.59
C CYS A 142 20.11 8.10 -16.91
N ARG A 143 20.40 8.25 -15.61
CA ARG A 143 20.14 9.50 -14.87
C ARG A 143 20.91 10.68 -15.43
N ALA A 144 22.19 10.50 -15.77
CA ALA A 144 23.00 11.55 -16.37
C ALA A 144 22.47 12.00 -17.74
N LEU A 145 21.95 11.07 -18.56
CA LEU A 145 21.25 11.41 -19.79
C LEU A 145 19.94 12.16 -19.49
N TYR A 146 19.14 11.73 -18.51
CA TYR A 146 17.90 12.42 -18.15
C TYR A 146 18.17 13.85 -17.67
N ASP A 147 19.13 14.01 -16.76
CA ASP A 147 19.54 15.32 -16.25
C ASP A 147 20.08 16.21 -17.38
N LEU A 148 20.84 15.66 -18.34
CA LEU A 148 21.31 16.39 -19.51
C LEU A 148 20.15 16.86 -20.40
N LEU A 149 19.18 15.99 -20.69
CA LEU A 149 18.04 16.34 -21.54
C LEU A 149 17.10 17.35 -20.85
N GLU A 150 16.81 17.16 -19.56
CA GLU A 150 16.02 18.12 -18.76
C GLU A 150 16.74 19.47 -18.68
N ALA A 151 18.06 19.49 -18.53
CA ALA A 151 18.85 20.73 -18.52
C ALA A 151 18.91 21.40 -19.90
N THR A 152 18.99 20.62 -20.98
CA THR A 152 19.14 21.15 -22.35
C THR A 152 17.80 21.64 -22.92
N PHE A 153 16.71 20.93 -22.63
CA PHE A 153 15.41 21.18 -23.27
C PHE A 153 14.29 21.59 -22.31
N GLY A 154 14.47 21.47 -20.99
CA GLY A 154 13.54 22.01 -19.98
C GLY A 154 12.24 21.23 -19.77
N GLU A 155 12.06 20.07 -20.41
CA GLU A 155 10.90 19.20 -20.21
C GLU A 155 11.27 18.00 -19.33
N PRO A 156 10.38 17.55 -18.42
CA PRO A 156 10.65 16.42 -17.54
C PRO A 156 10.72 15.09 -18.31
N VAL A 157 11.64 14.21 -17.89
CA VAL A 157 11.84 12.87 -18.46
C VAL A 157 11.31 11.80 -17.50
N ASP A 158 10.83 10.65 -17.99
CA ASP A 158 10.43 9.53 -17.11
C ASP A 158 11.65 8.90 -16.43
N ARG A 159 11.92 9.34 -15.20
CA ARG A 159 13.06 8.88 -14.38
C ARG A 159 12.95 7.42 -13.92
N ASN A 160 11.84 6.73 -14.20
CA ASN A 160 11.66 5.31 -13.87
C ASN A 160 12.26 4.35 -14.92
N CYS A 161 12.84 4.87 -16.01
CA CYS A 161 13.38 4.06 -17.11
C CYS A 161 14.83 3.56 -16.88
N THR A 162 15.25 3.31 -15.64
CA THR A 162 16.65 2.92 -15.31
C THR A 162 16.90 1.41 -15.21
N ASP A 163 15.90 0.57 -15.49
CA ASP A 163 16.02 -0.89 -15.39
C ASP A 163 16.73 -1.50 -16.62
N LEU A 164 17.57 -2.52 -16.40
CA LEU A 164 18.27 -3.24 -17.49
C LEU A 164 17.29 -3.88 -18.50
N THR A 165 16.15 -4.31 -17.99
CA THR A 165 15.07 -4.98 -18.75
C THR A 165 14.13 -4.01 -19.47
N ARG A 166 14.38 -2.69 -19.39
CA ARG A 166 13.48 -1.67 -19.95
C ARG A 166 13.36 -1.83 -21.47
N THR A 167 12.13 -1.75 -21.96
CA THR A 167 11.81 -1.95 -23.36
C THR A 167 11.10 -0.75 -23.98
N SER A 168 11.38 -0.49 -25.25
CA SER A 168 10.73 0.57 -26.01
C SER A 168 9.63 -0.01 -26.91
N LEU A 169 8.41 0.53 -26.85
CA LEU A 169 7.31 0.07 -27.71
C LEU A 169 7.54 0.50 -29.16
N LEU A 170 7.43 -0.45 -30.09
CA LEU A 170 7.49 -0.18 -31.51
C LEU A 170 6.12 0.31 -32.01
N CYS A 171 6.09 1.53 -32.52
CA CYS A 171 4.93 2.15 -33.16
C CYS A 171 5.34 2.84 -34.46
N TRP A 172 4.35 3.14 -35.31
CA TRP A 172 4.60 3.79 -36.58
C TRP A 172 4.86 5.29 -36.43
N ASP A 173 5.95 5.74 -37.03
CA ASP A 173 6.30 7.14 -37.22
C ASP A 173 7.09 7.29 -38.52
N ALA A 174 6.44 7.83 -39.56
CA ALA A 174 7.10 8.07 -40.84
C ALA A 174 8.21 9.13 -40.76
N GLY A 175 8.21 9.97 -39.72
CA GLY A 175 9.21 11.00 -39.50
C GLY A 175 10.32 10.59 -38.52
N CYS A 176 10.46 9.30 -38.21
CA CYS A 176 11.47 8.86 -37.24
C CYS A 176 12.88 9.29 -37.68
N TYR A 177 13.66 9.78 -36.72
CA TYR A 177 15.04 10.20 -36.92
C TYR A 177 15.98 9.01 -36.75
N TYR A 178 17.00 8.93 -37.60
CA TYR A 178 18.04 7.90 -37.52
C TYR A 178 19.42 8.49 -37.86
N ASN A 179 20.38 8.26 -36.98
CA ASN A 179 21.80 8.60 -37.17
C ASN A 179 22.61 7.29 -37.19
N PRO A 180 23.28 6.95 -38.31
CA PRO A 180 24.07 5.73 -38.39
C PRO A 180 25.40 5.80 -37.62
N ARG A 181 25.85 7.00 -37.21
CA ARG A 181 27.13 7.21 -36.52
C ARG A 181 26.98 8.20 -35.34
N PRO A 182 26.20 7.86 -34.31
CA PRO A 182 26.09 8.69 -33.13
C PRO A 182 27.39 8.62 -32.31
N GLU A 183 27.74 9.74 -31.67
CA GLU A 183 28.82 9.79 -30.69
C GLU A 183 28.47 8.95 -29.45
N VAL A 184 29.46 8.48 -28.70
CA VAL A 184 29.24 7.69 -27.49
C VAL A 184 29.17 8.62 -26.29
N PHE A 185 28.02 8.66 -25.60
CA PHE A 185 27.89 9.34 -24.32
C PHE A 185 28.66 8.58 -23.23
N ARG A 186 29.48 9.29 -22.44
CA ARG A 186 30.28 8.73 -21.34
C ARG A 186 30.07 9.53 -20.06
N LEU A 187 29.90 8.81 -18.95
CA LEU A 187 29.86 9.41 -17.62
C LEU A 187 31.26 9.94 -17.26
N ALA A 188 31.39 11.22 -16.90
CA ALA A 188 32.67 11.79 -16.52
C ALA A 188 33.19 11.17 -15.20
N GLN A 189 34.38 10.58 -15.23
CA GLN A 189 35.08 10.14 -14.01
C GLN A 189 35.78 11.33 -13.31
N PRO A 190 35.92 11.33 -11.97
CA PRO A 190 36.59 12.41 -11.26
C PRO A 190 38.08 12.49 -11.64
N PRO A 191 38.65 13.70 -11.85
CA PRO A 191 39.95 13.85 -12.49
C PRO A 191 41.15 13.61 -11.55
N VAL A 192 42.14 12.86 -12.06
CA VAL A 192 43.52 12.80 -11.54
C VAL A 192 44.30 14.02 -12.06
N ALA A 193 45.10 14.63 -11.18
CA ALA A 193 45.80 15.89 -11.38
C ALA A 193 46.69 15.96 -12.64
N GLY A 194 46.58 17.05 -13.43
CA GLY A 194 47.62 17.43 -14.40
C GLY A 194 47.26 18.44 -15.51
N LYS A 195 47.64 19.71 -15.30
CA LYS A 195 48.11 20.75 -16.26
C LYS A 195 47.18 21.38 -17.34
N GLN A 196 46.76 22.62 -17.02
CA GLN A 196 46.83 23.92 -17.76
C GLN A 196 46.18 24.13 -19.17
N SER A 197 45.04 24.86 -19.15
CA SER A 197 44.62 26.15 -19.82
C SER A 197 44.89 26.45 -21.31
N PRO A 198 44.15 27.37 -22.04
CA PRO A 198 43.29 28.50 -21.55
C PRO A 198 42.00 28.96 -22.37
N THR A 199 41.14 29.74 -21.67
CA THR A 199 40.28 30.93 -22.06
C THR A 199 39.14 30.84 -23.10
N ALA A 200 37.95 31.49 -23.02
CA ALA A 200 37.25 32.47 -22.11
C ALA A 200 35.73 32.47 -22.52
N THR A 201 34.68 32.83 -21.77
CA THR A 201 34.30 33.99 -20.92
C THR A 201 33.08 33.55 -20.05
N GLY A 202 33.01 33.72 -18.73
CA GLY A 202 32.60 34.95 -18.04
C GLY A 202 31.34 34.75 -17.15
N TYR A 203 31.39 33.89 -16.13
CA TYR A 203 30.38 33.81 -15.05
C TYR A 203 31.09 33.63 -13.69
N GLN A 204 30.79 34.46 -12.68
CA GLN A 204 31.33 34.31 -11.33
C GLN A 204 30.33 33.49 -10.47
N PRO A 205 30.73 32.33 -9.91
CA PRO A 205 29.84 31.56 -9.05
C PRO A 205 29.50 32.35 -7.77
N PRO A 206 28.29 32.17 -7.18
CA PRO A 206 27.87 32.88 -5.99
C PRO A 206 28.80 32.57 -4.82
N SER A 207 28.94 33.52 -3.91
CA SER A 207 29.77 33.35 -2.74
C SER A 207 29.21 32.25 -1.83
N GLU A 208 30.06 31.68 -0.97
CA GLU A 208 29.63 30.64 -0.04
C GLU A 208 28.52 31.13 0.90
N ALA A 209 28.50 32.44 1.19
CA ALA A 209 27.45 33.11 1.96
C ALA A 209 26.11 33.13 1.22
N ASP A 210 26.11 33.43 -0.08
CA ASP A 210 24.89 33.41 -0.91
C ASP A 210 24.32 32.00 -1.02
N ARG A 211 25.20 31.01 -1.16
CA ARG A 211 24.80 29.60 -1.17
C ARG A 211 24.20 29.19 0.17
N LEU A 212 24.75 29.66 1.29
CA LEU A 212 24.19 29.39 2.62
C LEU A 212 22.82 30.04 2.80
N ALA A 213 22.65 31.30 2.37
CA ALA A 213 21.39 32.02 2.42
C ALA A 213 20.26 31.27 1.68
N LEU A 214 20.55 30.75 0.47
CA LEU A 214 19.58 29.97 -0.31
C LEU A 214 19.11 28.69 0.39
N TYR A 215 19.99 28.04 1.16
CA TYR A 215 19.60 26.87 1.96
C TYR A 215 18.67 27.27 3.10
N LEU A 216 18.96 28.38 3.78
CA LEU A 216 18.12 28.89 4.87
C LEU A 216 16.76 29.36 4.36
N ASP A 217 16.71 30.08 3.23
CA ASP A 217 15.46 30.55 2.62
C ASP A 217 14.53 29.39 2.23
N ARG A 218 15.10 28.29 1.69
CA ARG A 218 14.34 27.10 1.32
C ARG A 218 13.74 26.39 2.54
N VAL A 219 14.42 26.45 3.68
CA VAL A 219 13.95 25.85 4.93
C VAL A 219 12.84 26.71 5.52
N ASP A 220 13.00 28.02 5.53
CA ASP A 220 11.97 28.96 5.99
C ASP A 220 10.68 28.88 5.15
N ALA A 221 10.79 28.59 3.85
CA ALA A 221 9.63 28.37 2.99
C ALA A 221 8.83 27.09 3.32
N ARG A 222 9.39 26.19 4.13
CA ARG A 222 8.83 24.85 4.40
C ARG A 222 8.59 24.56 5.87
N VAL A 223 9.23 25.30 6.77
CA VAL A 223 9.29 25.01 8.20
C VAL A 223 8.86 26.24 9.01
N SER A 224 8.01 26.04 10.01
CA SER A 224 7.56 27.11 10.93
C SER A 224 8.32 27.03 12.26
N TRP A 225 9.00 28.12 12.64
CA TRP A 225 9.85 28.22 13.84
C TRP A 225 9.05 28.52 15.14
N GLN A 226 8.13 27.64 15.51
CA GLN A 226 7.29 27.78 16.71
C GLN A 226 7.92 27.20 17.98
N LYS A 227 7.63 27.81 19.14
CA LYS A 227 8.13 27.39 20.47
C LYS A 227 7.74 25.92 20.74
N GLY A 228 8.72 25.08 21.07
CA GLY A 228 8.56 23.63 21.27
C GLY A 228 9.17 22.76 20.15
N GLN A 229 9.34 23.28 18.93
CA GLN A 229 9.91 22.51 17.80
C GLN A 229 11.26 23.05 17.30
N ARG A 230 11.65 24.26 17.69
CA ARG A 230 12.85 24.97 17.21
C ARG A 230 14.14 24.18 17.40
N HIS A 231 14.29 23.49 18.54
CA HIS A 231 15.51 22.72 18.83
C HIS A 231 15.68 21.55 17.84
N MET A 232 14.63 20.75 17.65
CA MET A 232 14.65 19.62 16.71
C MET A 232 14.86 20.09 15.26
N GLN A 233 14.20 21.18 14.87
CA GLN A 233 14.35 21.78 13.54
C GLN A 233 15.77 22.29 13.32
N LEU A 234 16.37 22.95 14.32
CA LEU A 234 17.75 23.41 14.25
C LEU A 234 18.76 22.25 14.15
N VAL A 235 18.53 21.14 14.87
CA VAL A 235 19.35 19.93 14.75
C VAL A 235 19.28 19.39 13.32
N SER A 236 18.08 19.23 12.75
CA SER A 236 17.90 18.75 11.38
C SER A 236 18.58 19.65 10.35
N LEU A 237 18.39 20.97 10.49
CA LEU A 237 19.02 21.97 9.64
C LEU A 237 20.54 21.90 9.72
N ALA A 238 21.11 21.78 10.92
CA ALA A 238 22.55 21.69 11.12
C ALA A 238 23.15 20.45 10.44
N TYR A 239 22.49 19.29 10.49
CA TYR A 239 22.92 18.09 9.75
C TYR A 239 22.88 18.32 8.23
N SER A 240 21.84 18.96 7.71
CA SER A 240 21.74 19.28 6.27
C SER A 240 22.85 20.24 5.82
N LEU A 241 23.12 21.29 6.60
CA LEU A 241 24.16 22.28 6.27
C LEU A 241 25.57 21.69 6.42
N ASN A 242 25.79 20.82 7.41
CA ASN A 242 27.05 20.08 7.57
C ASN A 242 27.32 19.20 6.35
N ARG A 243 26.31 18.41 5.91
CA ARG A 243 26.41 17.57 4.70
C ARG A 243 26.60 18.39 3.42
N ALA A 244 26.01 19.58 3.34
CA ALA A 244 26.21 20.50 2.22
C ALA A 244 27.61 21.18 2.21
N GLY A 245 28.39 20.97 3.29
CA GLY A 245 29.79 21.40 3.39
C GLY A 245 29.97 22.87 3.71
N PHE A 246 29.02 23.48 4.44
CA PHE A 246 29.17 24.85 4.94
C PHE A 246 29.92 24.87 6.26
N ASP A 247 30.86 25.79 6.40
CA ASP A 247 31.67 25.88 7.61
C ASP A 247 30.82 26.17 8.86
N ARG A 248 31.26 25.59 9.98
CA ARG A 248 30.54 25.63 11.26
C ARG A 248 30.34 27.05 11.78
N LEU A 249 31.33 27.94 11.62
CA LEU A 249 31.29 29.30 12.17
C LEU A 249 30.29 30.16 11.41
N SER A 250 30.29 30.09 10.07
CA SER A 250 29.32 30.81 9.23
C SER A 250 27.90 30.29 9.44
N VAL A 251 27.71 28.97 9.59
CA VAL A 251 26.39 28.40 9.89
C VAL A 251 25.89 28.84 11.27
N ALA A 252 26.76 28.84 12.28
CA ALA A 252 26.41 29.33 13.61
C ALA A 252 26.01 30.81 13.58
N GLN A 253 26.80 31.66 12.95
CA GLN A 253 26.50 33.09 12.83
C GLN A 253 25.21 33.37 12.04
N ALA A 254 24.99 32.66 10.92
CA ALA A 254 23.80 32.82 10.11
C ALA A 254 22.53 32.35 10.84
N CYS A 255 22.59 31.21 11.55
CA CYS A 255 21.45 30.72 12.32
C CYS A 255 21.16 31.57 13.55
N ILE A 256 22.19 32.08 14.25
CA ILE A 256 22.01 33.01 15.36
C ILE A 256 21.34 34.29 14.86
N SER A 257 21.88 34.91 13.81
CA SER A 257 21.32 36.13 13.22
C SER A 257 19.87 35.97 12.78
N ARG A 258 19.50 34.78 12.28
CA ARG A 258 18.19 34.53 11.67
C ARG A 258 17.13 34.01 12.65
N TYR A 259 17.54 33.27 13.68
CA TYR A 259 16.60 32.54 14.55
C TYR A 259 16.71 32.89 16.04
N ALA A 260 17.71 33.66 16.47
CA ALA A 260 17.84 34.04 17.89
C ALA A 260 16.63 34.87 18.36
N GLN A 261 16.08 34.47 19.49
CA GLN A 261 14.96 35.14 20.16
C GLN A 261 15.21 35.21 21.66
N ARG A 262 14.41 36.01 22.37
CA ARG A 262 14.58 36.22 23.83
C ARG A 262 14.51 34.94 24.67
N ASP A 263 13.82 33.91 24.17
CA ASP A 263 13.70 32.58 24.78
C ASP A 263 14.37 31.45 23.97
N PHE A 264 15.21 31.81 22.99
CA PHE A 264 16.03 30.90 22.18
C PHE A 264 17.32 31.62 21.80
N ASP A 265 18.27 31.64 22.73
CA ASP A 265 19.41 32.56 22.68
C ASP A 265 20.59 32.04 21.82
N ASP A 266 21.50 32.94 21.51
CA ASP A 266 22.70 32.69 20.71
C ASP A 266 23.54 31.52 21.26
N ARG A 267 23.56 31.36 22.59
CA ARG A 267 24.35 30.32 23.27
C ARG A 267 23.71 28.94 23.11
N GLU A 268 22.38 28.87 23.07
CA GLU A 268 21.66 27.62 22.80
C GLU A 268 21.84 27.21 21.33
N ILE A 269 21.63 28.13 20.39
CA ILE A 269 21.79 27.87 18.95
C ILE A 269 23.23 27.42 18.64
N GLY A 270 24.22 28.15 19.15
CA GLY A 270 25.63 27.80 18.99
C GLY A 270 25.96 26.40 19.53
N ARG A 271 25.47 26.05 20.73
CA ARG A 271 25.69 24.72 21.33
C ARG A 271 25.11 23.58 20.51
N VAL A 272 23.92 23.76 19.93
CA VAL A 272 23.29 22.75 19.07
C VAL A 272 24.11 22.53 17.80
N ILE A 273 24.52 23.60 17.13
CA ILE A 273 25.32 23.52 15.90
C ILE A 273 26.68 22.90 16.17
N ASP A 274 27.35 23.28 17.26
CA ASP A 274 28.63 22.69 17.66
C ASP A 274 28.51 21.19 17.96
N SER A 275 27.45 20.78 18.65
CA SER A 275 27.21 19.37 18.97
C SER A 275 27.02 18.54 17.70
N VAL A 276 26.23 19.02 16.74
CA VAL A 276 25.97 18.32 15.48
C VAL A 276 27.23 18.24 14.63
N TYR A 277 27.93 19.36 14.43
CA TYR A 277 29.15 19.38 13.61
C TYR A 277 30.29 18.55 14.19
N THR A 278 30.35 18.42 15.52
CA THR A 278 31.33 17.56 16.20
C THR A 278 30.95 16.09 16.07
N LYS A 279 29.68 15.72 16.28
CA LYS A 279 29.20 14.33 16.19
C LYS A 279 29.19 13.78 14.75
N SER A 280 29.07 14.65 13.75
CA SER A 280 28.93 14.28 12.34
C SER A 280 30.03 14.84 11.45
N GLN A 281 31.24 15.04 12.00
CA GLN A 281 32.37 15.58 11.27
C GLN A 281 32.73 14.77 10.01
N ALA A 282 32.57 13.44 10.06
CA ALA A 282 32.82 12.54 8.93
C ALA A 282 31.82 12.71 7.77
N GLU A 283 30.66 13.33 8.01
CA GLU A 283 29.62 13.58 7.00
C GLU A 283 29.74 14.98 6.37
N HIS A 284 30.74 15.76 6.76
CA HIS A 284 30.90 17.13 6.29
C HIS A 284 31.19 17.17 4.78
N GLY A 285 30.36 17.88 4.02
CA GLY A 285 30.55 18.08 2.58
C GLY A 285 30.21 16.89 1.67
N VAL A 286 29.65 15.80 2.20
CA VAL A 286 29.24 14.61 1.41
C VAL A 286 28.23 14.95 0.31
N ASN A 287 27.45 16.01 0.49
CA ASN A 287 26.47 16.52 -0.48
C ASN A 287 26.86 17.89 -1.07
N ARG A 288 28.16 18.22 -1.13
CA ARG A 288 28.63 19.50 -1.67
C ARG A 288 28.41 19.54 -3.20
N ARG A 289 27.33 20.19 -3.64
CA ARG A 289 27.07 20.52 -5.05
C ARG A 289 27.70 21.87 -5.40
N GLU A 290 28.41 21.96 -6.52
CA GLU A 290 28.83 23.23 -7.13
C GLU A 290 27.64 23.86 -7.89
N TYR A 291 27.49 25.18 -7.79
CA TYR A 291 26.32 25.92 -8.29
C TYR A 291 26.65 26.65 -9.60
N THR A 292 25.81 26.47 -10.62
CA THR A 292 25.83 27.24 -11.88
C THR A 292 24.45 27.87 -12.11
N PRO A 293 24.32 29.18 -12.40
CA PRO A 293 23.02 29.84 -12.23
C PRO A 293 22.31 30.08 -13.57
N PRO A 294 20.97 30.16 -13.56
CA PRO A 294 20.17 30.38 -14.76
C PRO A 294 20.09 31.87 -15.13
N ALA A 295 20.15 32.17 -16.42
CA ALA A 295 19.96 33.52 -16.94
C ALA A 295 18.49 33.94 -16.91
N ARG A 296 18.19 35.11 -16.35
CA ARG A 296 16.94 35.86 -16.59
C ARG A 296 17.25 37.31 -16.93
N PRO A 297 16.61 37.91 -17.94
CA PRO A 297 16.62 39.35 -18.13
C PRO A 297 15.62 40.05 -17.19
N LEU A 298 16.03 41.23 -16.72
CA LEU A 298 15.21 42.23 -16.03
C LEU A 298 14.45 43.07 -17.06
N SER A 299 13.16 43.34 -16.82
CA SER A 299 12.50 44.58 -17.28
C SER A 299 11.36 44.97 -16.34
N ASP A 300 11.58 46.08 -15.65
CA ASP A 300 10.72 47.17 -15.19
C ASP A 300 9.23 46.96 -14.83
N THR A 301 9.00 47.20 -13.54
CA THR A 301 7.90 47.91 -12.88
C THR A 301 6.59 48.15 -13.63
N ASN A 302 5.49 47.73 -13.02
CA ASN A 302 4.46 48.68 -12.63
C ASN A 302 3.69 48.24 -11.38
N ALA A 303 3.76 49.08 -10.36
CA ALA A 303 2.85 49.11 -9.24
C ALA A 303 1.44 49.49 -9.74
N ASN A 304 0.41 48.73 -9.34
CA ASN A 304 -0.83 49.28 -8.78
C ASN A 304 -1.92 48.20 -8.59
N ARG A 305 -2.73 48.46 -7.56
CA ARG A 305 -4.08 47.96 -7.25
C ARG A 305 -4.22 46.64 -6.48
N ALA A 306 -4.25 46.81 -5.16
CA ALA A 306 -5.43 46.42 -4.37
C ALA A 306 -6.71 47.07 -4.94
N THR A 307 -7.85 46.40 -4.71
CA THR A 307 -9.25 46.74 -5.10
C THR A 307 -9.66 46.36 -6.53
N ARG A 308 -10.46 45.28 -6.65
CA ARG A 308 -11.78 45.31 -7.30
C ARG A 308 -12.57 44.02 -7.02
N GLU A 309 -13.86 44.24 -6.88
CA GLU A 309 -14.92 43.37 -6.35
C GLU A 309 -15.22 42.11 -7.18
N ALA A 310 -15.99 41.22 -6.55
CA ALA A 310 -16.62 40.04 -7.13
C ALA A 310 -17.47 40.38 -8.38
N PRO A 311 -17.40 39.57 -9.46
CA PRO A 311 -18.43 39.58 -10.49
C PRO A 311 -19.53 38.57 -10.14
N SER A 312 -20.65 39.12 -9.69
CA SER A 312 -21.97 38.53 -9.87
C SER A 312 -22.24 38.21 -11.34
N GLY A 313 -22.89 37.08 -11.60
CA GLY A 313 -23.71 36.89 -12.79
C GLY A 313 -23.26 35.79 -13.76
N ARG A 314 -23.73 34.57 -13.54
CA ARG A 314 -24.17 33.70 -14.63
C ARG A 314 -25.49 33.03 -14.29
N LYS A 315 -26.51 33.62 -14.92
CA LYS A 315 -27.81 33.11 -15.37
C LYS A 315 -28.14 31.67 -15.02
N THR A 316 -29.19 31.56 -14.20
CA THR A 316 -30.15 30.47 -14.17
C THR A 316 -30.71 30.20 -15.57
N ASP A 317 -30.69 28.95 -15.99
CA ASP A 317 -31.62 28.39 -16.95
C ASP A 317 -32.07 27.00 -16.45
N PRO A 318 -33.28 26.57 -16.82
CA PRO A 318 -34.25 25.99 -15.91
C PRO A 318 -34.09 24.48 -15.68
N ALA A 319 -34.68 24.06 -14.56
CA ALA A 319 -34.85 22.70 -14.11
C ALA A 319 -35.16 21.71 -15.26
N GLU A 320 -34.17 20.87 -15.59
CA GLU A 320 -34.48 19.51 -16.01
C GLU A 320 -34.78 18.73 -14.73
N GLU A 321 -36.05 18.40 -14.55
CA GLU A 321 -36.60 17.50 -13.55
C GLU A 321 -35.79 16.19 -13.55
N ARG A 322 -34.78 16.13 -12.69
CA ARG A 322 -34.31 14.86 -12.18
C ARG A 322 -35.45 14.35 -11.33
N PHE A 323 -36.04 13.24 -11.77
CA PHE A 323 -36.92 12.45 -10.93
C PHE A 323 -36.18 12.15 -9.62
N ASP A 324 -36.68 12.77 -8.55
CA ASP A 324 -36.37 12.39 -7.18
C ASP A 324 -36.90 10.96 -6.98
N THR A 325 -36.00 10.00 -7.11
CA THR A 325 -36.00 8.82 -6.25
C THR A 325 -34.90 9.05 -5.22
N GLU A 326 -35.18 9.93 -4.26
CA GLU A 326 -34.56 9.89 -2.94
C GLU A 326 -35.06 8.63 -2.23
N GLU A 327 -34.39 7.51 -2.48
CA GLU A 327 -34.29 6.39 -1.54
C GLU A 327 -33.10 5.53 -2.02
N ASP A 328 -32.07 5.43 -1.17
CA ASP A 328 -30.94 4.47 -1.24
C ASP A 328 -29.64 4.87 -2.00
N LYS A 329 -29.14 6.11 -1.81
CA LYS A 329 -27.66 6.29 -1.80
C LYS A 329 -27.13 5.75 -0.47
N SER A 330 -26.72 4.47 -0.48
CA SER A 330 -26.46 3.65 0.70
C SER A 330 -25.49 4.28 1.71
N LEU A 331 -26.01 4.86 2.79
CA LEU A 331 -25.23 5.15 4.00
C LEU A 331 -24.78 3.81 4.60
N THR A 332 -23.47 3.59 4.72
CA THR A 332 -22.96 2.41 5.44
C THR A 332 -23.42 2.46 6.90
N PRO A 333 -23.76 1.33 7.56
CA PRO A 333 -24.32 1.38 8.92
C PRO A 333 -23.28 1.85 9.96
N PHE A 334 -23.77 2.32 11.11
CA PHE A 334 -22.95 2.52 12.32
C PHE A 334 -23.04 1.28 13.22
N PHE A 335 -22.11 1.15 14.17
CA PHE A 335 -22.26 0.18 15.26
C PHE A 335 -23.42 0.56 16.20
N ASP A 336 -24.08 -0.45 16.76
CA ASP A 336 -25.13 -0.25 17.77
C ASP A 336 -24.51 0.05 19.14
N TYR A 337 -24.45 1.35 19.48
CA TYR A 337 -23.92 1.82 20.75
C TYR A 337 -24.80 1.50 21.95
N ALA A 338 -26.10 1.29 21.75
CA ALA A 338 -26.98 0.86 22.85
C ALA A 338 -26.61 -0.57 23.27
N LEU A 339 -26.37 -1.46 22.30
CA LEU A 339 -25.86 -2.80 22.60
C LEU A 339 -24.42 -2.76 23.13
N LEU A 340 -23.55 -1.89 22.58
CA LEU A 340 -22.15 -1.75 23.00
C LEU A 340 -22.00 -1.37 24.48
N SER A 341 -22.97 -0.65 25.06
CA SER A 341 -22.97 -0.32 26.50
C SER A 341 -22.90 -1.56 27.42
N ARG A 342 -23.22 -2.74 26.87
CA ARG A 342 -23.18 -4.02 27.57
C ARG A 342 -21.87 -4.78 27.35
N ALA A 343 -20.95 -4.29 26.53
CA ALA A 343 -19.67 -4.95 26.22
C ALA A 343 -18.72 -4.99 27.44
N PRO A 344 -17.61 -5.75 27.40
CA PRO A 344 -16.58 -5.69 28.44
C PRO A 344 -16.08 -4.26 28.65
N GLN A 345 -15.85 -3.87 29.89
CA GLN A 345 -15.50 -2.49 30.25
C GLN A 345 -14.22 -2.04 29.54
N LEU A 346 -13.23 -2.92 29.42
CA LEU A 346 -11.98 -2.63 28.73
C LEU A 346 -12.17 -2.29 27.26
N LEU A 347 -13.12 -2.94 26.56
CA LEU A 347 -13.46 -2.59 25.18
C LEU A 347 -14.18 -1.23 25.10
N GLN A 348 -15.07 -0.94 26.05
CA GLN A 348 -15.76 0.35 26.12
C GLN A 348 -14.77 1.49 26.36
N ASP A 349 -13.80 1.28 27.27
CA ASP A 349 -12.79 2.26 27.64
C ASP A 349 -11.76 2.51 26.52
N MET A 350 -11.67 1.64 25.50
CA MET A 350 -10.89 1.95 24.29
C MET A 350 -11.48 3.14 23.51
N LEU A 351 -12.75 3.48 23.73
CA LEU A 351 -13.42 4.61 23.09
C LEU A 351 -13.29 5.85 23.96
N ARG A 352 -12.42 6.79 23.54
CA ARG A 352 -12.34 8.08 24.20
C ARG A 352 -13.69 8.82 24.14
N PRO A 353 -14.09 9.53 25.21
CA PRO A 353 -15.39 10.22 25.27
C PRO A 353 -15.61 11.30 24.20
N ASP A 354 -14.54 11.91 23.68
CA ASP A 354 -14.59 12.96 22.67
C ASP A 354 -14.85 12.44 21.24
N LEU A 355 -14.75 11.12 21.03
CA LEU A 355 -14.96 10.53 19.72
C LEU A 355 -16.45 10.43 19.41
N THR A 356 -16.83 10.95 18.24
CA THR A 356 -18.21 10.95 17.74
C THR A 356 -18.29 10.41 16.32
N GLY A 357 -19.49 9.97 15.93
CA GLY A 357 -19.79 9.49 14.58
C GLY A 357 -18.80 8.43 14.09
N ARG A 358 -18.34 8.59 12.85
CA ARG A 358 -17.50 7.60 12.18
C ARG A 358 -16.13 7.40 12.82
N GLN A 359 -15.56 8.43 13.45
CA GLN A 359 -14.28 8.27 14.15
C GLN A 359 -14.42 7.34 15.36
N ARG A 360 -15.57 7.38 16.04
CA ARG A 360 -15.87 6.47 17.15
C ARG A 360 -15.95 5.02 16.64
N ASP A 361 -16.57 4.80 15.48
CA ASP A 361 -16.65 3.48 14.85
C ASP A 361 -15.27 2.97 14.38
N ILE A 362 -14.46 3.83 13.76
CA ILE A 362 -13.08 3.48 13.37
C ILE A 362 -12.27 3.07 14.60
N ALA A 363 -12.38 3.83 15.70
CA ALA A 363 -11.71 3.50 16.96
C ALA A 363 -12.20 2.16 17.53
N LEU A 364 -13.51 1.90 17.49
CA LEU A 364 -14.09 0.64 17.97
C LEU A 364 -13.62 -0.56 17.13
N ALA A 365 -13.64 -0.44 15.82
CA ALA A 365 -13.17 -1.48 14.92
C ALA A 365 -11.67 -1.76 15.12
N GLY A 366 -10.86 -0.70 15.25
CA GLY A 366 -9.45 -0.81 15.60
C GLY A 366 -9.21 -1.45 16.97
N ALA A 367 -10.03 -1.10 17.96
CA ALA A 367 -9.93 -1.63 19.33
C ALA A 367 -10.20 -3.13 19.39
N LEU A 368 -11.16 -3.67 18.62
CA LEU A 368 -11.39 -5.10 18.52
C LEU A 368 -10.13 -5.85 18.05
N VAL A 369 -9.48 -5.33 17.01
CA VAL A 369 -8.27 -5.95 16.46
C VAL A 369 -7.09 -5.79 17.42
N ALA A 370 -6.92 -4.62 18.02
CA ALA A 370 -5.88 -4.36 19.00
C ALA A 370 -6.01 -5.28 20.23
N LEU A 371 -7.18 -5.34 20.86
CA LEU A 371 -7.39 -6.17 22.05
C LEU A 371 -7.32 -7.67 21.74
N SER A 372 -7.60 -8.10 20.50
CA SER A 372 -7.41 -9.50 20.09
C SER A 372 -5.97 -9.99 20.20
N THR A 373 -4.98 -9.09 20.32
CA THR A 373 -3.58 -9.49 20.51
C THR A 373 -3.17 -9.60 21.97
N VAL A 374 -4.09 -9.34 22.90
CA VAL A 374 -3.88 -9.38 24.34
C VAL A 374 -4.60 -10.59 24.94
N THR A 375 -4.61 -11.69 24.18
CA THR A 375 -5.29 -12.94 24.53
C THR A 375 -4.35 -14.15 24.41
N PRO A 376 -3.18 -14.15 25.08
CA PRO A 376 -2.38 -15.37 25.21
C PRO A 376 -3.23 -16.48 25.85
N HIS A 377 -2.96 -17.74 25.52
CA HIS A 377 -3.71 -18.91 26.00
C HIS A 377 -5.25 -18.91 25.81
N VAL A 378 -5.81 -18.00 25.02
CA VAL A 378 -7.22 -18.04 24.65
C VAL A 378 -7.40 -18.88 23.38
N THR A 379 -8.13 -19.98 23.51
CA THR A 379 -8.38 -20.93 22.42
C THR A 379 -9.85 -21.35 22.37
N GLY A 380 -10.25 -21.91 21.24
CA GLY A 380 -11.57 -22.48 21.06
C GLY A 380 -11.57 -23.48 19.91
N GLN A 381 -12.70 -24.13 19.65
CA GLN A 381 -12.86 -25.02 18.50
C GLN A 381 -14.00 -24.56 17.58
N TYR A 382 -13.68 -24.43 16.30
CA TYR A 382 -14.64 -24.10 15.24
C TYR A 382 -14.50 -25.09 14.10
N HIS A 383 -15.59 -25.81 13.76
CA HIS A 383 -15.60 -26.90 12.77
C HIS A 383 -14.49 -27.97 12.96
N GLY A 384 -14.13 -28.28 14.20
CA GLY A 384 -13.12 -29.30 14.51
C GLY A 384 -11.68 -28.82 14.44
N HIS A 385 -11.46 -27.54 14.16
CA HIS A 385 -10.14 -26.91 14.18
C HIS A 385 -9.98 -26.01 15.40
N THR A 386 -8.78 -26.01 16.00
CA THR A 386 -8.40 -25.05 17.05
C THR A 386 -8.34 -23.65 16.46
N ASP A 387 -8.83 -22.66 17.20
CA ASP A 387 -8.87 -21.26 16.77
C ASP A 387 -8.36 -20.33 17.86
N ALA A 388 -8.04 -19.08 17.48
CA ALA A 388 -7.64 -17.99 18.37
C ALA A 388 -8.42 -16.71 18.06
N PRO A 389 -8.45 -15.73 18.99
CA PRO A 389 -9.24 -14.51 18.82
C PRO A 389 -8.71 -13.53 17.74
N THR A 390 -7.68 -13.86 16.97
CA THR A 390 -6.98 -12.94 16.05
C THR A 390 -7.86 -12.47 14.88
N LEU A 391 -7.74 -11.19 14.53
CA LEU A 391 -8.60 -10.54 13.54
C LEU A 391 -7.79 -9.75 12.51
N TYR A 392 -8.25 -9.77 11.27
CA TYR A 392 -7.77 -8.91 10.20
C TYR A 392 -8.83 -7.86 9.87
N LEU A 393 -8.44 -6.59 9.76
CA LEU A 393 -9.33 -5.47 9.45
C LEU A 393 -8.64 -4.49 8.49
N TYR A 394 -9.37 -4.06 7.47
CA TYR A 394 -9.03 -2.87 6.71
C TYR A 394 -10.07 -1.77 6.92
N VAL A 395 -9.60 -0.55 7.14
CA VAL A 395 -10.42 0.67 7.20
C VAL A 395 -10.18 1.49 5.93
N VAL A 396 -11.21 1.61 5.10
CA VAL A 396 -11.14 2.32 3.81
C VAL A 396 -11.91 3.62 3.92
N ALA A 397 -11.22 4.75 3.79
CA ALA A 397 -11.86 6.06 3.83
C ALA A 397 -11.06 7.09 3.03
N SER A 398 -11.70 8.17 2.61
CA SER A 398 -11.05 9.30 1.95
C SER A 398 -9.90 9.91 2.78
N PRO A 399 -8.91 10.57 2.15
CA PRO A 399 -7.92 11.36 2.86
C PRO A 399 -8.58 12.38 3.80
N GLY A 400 -7.97 12.65 4.95
CA GLY A 400 -8.49 13.64 5.90
C GLY A 400 -9.66 13.20 6.78
N PHE A 401 -10.23 12.00 6.58
CA PHE A 401 -11.40 11.52 7.35
C PHE A 401 -11.10 11.14 8.82
N GLY A 402 -9.85 11.26 9.27
CA GLY A 402 -9.47 10.96 10.67
C GLY A 402 -9.10 9.51 10.95
N LYS A 403 -8.63 8.76 9.94
CA LYS A 403 -8.03 7.42 10.10
C LYS A 403 -6.88 7.38 11.13
N GLY A 404 -6.27 8.53 11.43
CA GLY A 404 -5.19 8.69 12.41
C GLY A 404 -5.54 8.21 13.82
N ILE A 405 -6.83 8.13 14.18
CA ILE A 405 -7.26 7.56 15.46
C ILE A 405 -6.78 6.11 15.68
N LEU A 406 -6.55 5.35 14.60
CA LEU A 406 -6.02 3.99 14.68
C LEU A 406 -4.60 3.95 15.27
N GLN A 407 -3.76 4.97 15.02
CA GLN A 407 -2.44 5.06 15.68
C GLN A 407 -2.58 5.33 17.17
N GLU A 408 -3.56 6.13 17.59
CA GLU A 408 -3.80 6.37 19.01
C GLU A 408 -4.30 5.11 19.71
N VAL A 409 -5.23 4.37 19.08
CA VAL A 409 -5.69 3.05 19.58
C VAL A 409 -4.53 2.07 19.72
N ARG A 410 -3.60 2.04 18.75
CA ARG A 410 -2.37 1.21 18.85
C ARG A 410 -1.53 1.56 20.07
N LYS A 411 -1.44 2.84 20.46
CA LYS A 411 -0.64 3.26 21.63
C LYS A 411 -1.09 2.59 22.94
N ALA A 412 -2.37 2.20 23.03
CA ALA A 412 -2.89 1.48 24.19
C ALA A 412 -2.18 0.13 24.43
N LEU A 413 -1.67 -0.50 23.36
CA LEU A 413 -0.98 -1.79 23.45
C LEU A 413 0.51 -1.68 23.83
N LEU A 414 1.11 -0.49 23.73
CA LEU A 414 2.57 -0.33 23.88
C LEU A 414 3.06 -0.84 25.24
N VAL A 415 2.28 -0.63 26.31
CA VAL A 415 2.63 -1.09 27.67
C VAL A 415 2.70 -2.62 27.75
N TRP A 416 1.72 -3.31 27.14
CA TRP A 416 1.70 -4.78 27.06
C TRP A 416 2.84 -5.32 26.19
N GLN A 417 3.04 -4.72 25.00
CA GLN A 417 4.11 -5.13 24.08
C GLN A 417 5.50 -4.94 24.70
N GLN A 418 5.72 -3.82 25.38
CA GLN A 418 6.97 -3.53 26.08
C GLN A 418 7.23 -4.50 27.24
N TYR A 419 6.19 -4.83 28.02
CA TYR A 419 6.29 -5.84 29.08
C TYR A 419 6.77 -7.19 28.56
N ILE A 420 6.19 -7.68 27.46
CA ILE A 420 6.62 -8.95 26.84
C ILE A 420 8.04 -8.84 26.28
N ARG A 421 8.37 -7.74 25.60
CA ARG A 421 9.70 -7.49 25.05
C ARG A 421 10.78 -7.48 26.14
N ASP A 422 10.53 -6.81 27.26
CA ASP A 422 11.48 -6.71 28.38
C ASP A 422 11.67 -8.06 29.08
N ASN A 423 10.58 -8.80 29.32
CA ASN A 423 10.66 -10.15 29.89
C ASN A 423 11.40 -11.12 28.96
N SER A 424 11.16 -11.03 27.65
CA SER A 424 11.91 -11.79 26.66
C SER A 424 13.39 -11.41 26.66
N ARG A 425 13.73 -10.13 26.80
CA ARG A 425 15.13 -9.67 26.83
C ARG A 425 15.90 -10.26 28.00
N LEU A 426 15.27 -10.37 29.18
CA LEU A 426 15.88 -11.03 30.34
C LEU A 426 16.19 -12.51 30.06
N ARG A 427 15.29 -13.22 29.35
CA ARG A 427 15.51 -14.62 28.95
C ARG A 427 16.63 -14.76 27.93
N VAL A 428 16.72 -13.82 26.97
CA VAL A 428 17.80 -13.78 25.98
C VAL A 428 19.15 -13.51 26.63
N GLN A 429 19.24 -12.54 27.55
CA GLN A 429 20.48 -12.25 28.29
C GLN A 429 20.98 -13.46 29.07
N LYS A 430 20.08 -14.17 29.76
CA LYS A 430 20.44 -15.42 30.46
C LYS A 430 20.95 -16.49 29.50
N TYR A 431 20.34 -16.63 28.32
CA TYR A 431 20.81 -17.56 27.29
C TYR A 431 22.20 -17.16 26.75
N GLU A 432 22.45 -15.87 26.53
CA GLU A 432 23.74 -15.35 26.07
C GLU A 432 24.85 -15.67 27.10
N GLU A 433 24.59 -15.45 28.39
CA GLU A 433 25.49 -15.82 29.49
C GLU A 433 25.79 -17.34 29.52
N GLU A 434 24.76 -18.18 29.41
CA GLU A 434 24.89 -19.64 29.36
C GLU A 434 25.67 -20.09 28.12
N LEU A 435 25.47 -19.44 26.98
CA LEU A 435 26.14 -19.73 25.72
C LEU A 435 27.62 -19.34 25.78
N GLU A 436 27.94 -18.20 26.38
CA GLU A 436 29.31 -17.78 26.65
C GLU A 436 30.01 -18.76 27.59
N ALA A 437 29.37 -19.16 28.70
CA ALA A 437 29.92 -20.14 29.63
C ALA A 437 30.20 -21.49 28.94
N TYR A 438 29.28 -21.95 28.09
CA TYR A 438 29.46 -23.13 27.25
C TYR A 438 30.65 -22.97 26.28
N ASN A 439 30.75 -21.84 25.57
CA ASN A 439 31.81 -21.60 24.60
C ASN A 439 33.20 -21.55 25.28
N HIS A 440 33.30 -20.91 26.45
CA HIS A 440 34.51 -20.87 27.26
C HIS A 440 34.91 -22.27 27.73
N HIS A 441 33.96 -23.03 28.29
CA HIS A 441 34.20 -24.40 28.73
C HIS A 441 34.65 -25.32 27.59
N ASN A 442 33.98 -25.25 26.43
CA ASN A 442 34.30 -26.06 25.26
C ASN A 442 35.69 -25.71 24.70
N THR A 443 36.05 -24.43 24.67
CA THR A 443 37.39 -23.97 24.26
C THR A 443 38.47 -24.43 25.23
N ALA A 444 38.23 -24.33 26.54
CA ALA A 444 39.16 -24.79 27.57
C ALA A 444 39.35 -26.32 27.55
N ALA A 445 38.26 -27.08 27.40
CA ALA A 445 38.30 -28.54 27.28
C ALA A 445 39.11 -28.98 26.05
N ARG A 446 38.88 -28.35 24.88
CA ARG A 446 39.66 -28.60 23.65
C ARG A 446 41.15 -28.30 23.84
N LYS A 447 41.52 -27.18 24.48
CA LYS A 447 42.92 -26.84 24.78
C LYS A 447 43.57 -27.84 25.74
N ALA A 448 42.81 -28.38 26.69
CA ALA A 448 43.28 -29.38 27.66
C ALA A 448 43.22 -30.83 27.13
N GLY A 449 42.82 -31.06 25.88
CA GLY A 449 42.65 -32.40 25.31
C GLY A 449 41.53 -33.22 25.96
N LYS A 450 40.58 -32.56 26.65
CA LYS A 450 39.44 -33.21 27.33
C LYS A 450 38.17 -33.07 26.51
N ILE A 451 37.25 -34.03 26.68
CA ILE A 451 35.92 -33.98 26.07
C ILE A 451 35.07 -32.94 26.82
N PRO A 452 34.41 -32.01 26.12
CA PRO A 452 33.50 -31.04 26.75
C PRO A 452 32.31 -31.73 27.43
N ILE A 453 32.08 -31.42 28.70
CA ILE A 453 31.00 -31.97 29.55
C ILE A 453 29.72 -31.11 29.49
N LEU A 454 29.85 -29.79 29.33
CA LEU A 454 28.71 -28.88 29.22
C LEU A 454 28.01 -29.02 27.84
N SER A 455 26.68 -29.16 27.86
CA SER A 455 25.82 -29.14 26.67
C SER A 455 25.55 -27.72 26.18
N ARG A 456 25.37 -27.54 24.87
CA ARG A 456 24.98 -26.24 24.31
C ARG A 456 23.58 -25.87 24.81
N PRO A 457 23.36 -24.65 25.33
CA PRO A 457 22.03 -24.21 25.77
C PRO A 457 21.05 -24.15 24.59
N LEU A 458 19.75 -24.30 24.88
CA LEU A 458 18.68 -24.18 23.89
C LEU A 458 18.58 -22.73 23.43
N GLU A 459 18.46 -22.52 22.11
CA GLU A 459 18.41 -21.18 21.54
C GLU A 459 17.17 -20.41 22.02
N VAL A 460 17.38 -19.23 22.58
CA VAL A 460 16.32 -18.29 22.97
C VAL A 460 16.44 -17.04 22.11
N LYS A 461 15.34 -16.67 21.44
CA LYS A 461 15.26 -15.49 20.57
C LYS A 461 14.37 -14.42 21.18
N GLN A 462 14.66 -13.17 20.81
CA GLN A 462 13.88 -12.02 21.25
C GLN A 462 12.47 -12.04 20.63
N MET A 463 11.46 -11.93 21.48
CA MET A 463 10.06 -11.74 21.08
C MET A 463 9.80 -10.27 20.71
N GLU A 464 9.02 -10.04 19.66
CA GLU A 464 8.55 -8.72 19.23
C GLU A 464 7.11 -8.81 18.74
N LEU A 465 6.17 -8.27 19.52
CA LEU A 465 4.74 -8.35 19.20
C LEU A 465 4.27 -7.28 18.21
N ASP A 466 5.03 -6.20 18.05
CA ASP A 466 4.76 -5.16 17.06
C ASP A 466 5.46 -5.50 15.74
N ILE A 467 4.69 -5.93 14.75
CA ILE A 467 5.18 -6.51 13.50
C ILE A 467 5.08 -5.46 12.39
N PRO A 468 6.20 -5.01 11.79
CA PRO A 468 6.16 -4.04 10.70
C PRO A 468 5.65 -4.68 9.40
N GLY A 469 4.87 -3.95 8.61
CA GLY A 469 4.39 -4.39 7.30
C GLY A 469 5.50 -4.51 6.24
N THR A 470 6.69 -3.98 6.50
CA THR A 470 7.88 -4.13 5.63
C THR A 470 8.69 -5.40 5.91
N ILE A 471 8.22 -6.26 6.84
CA ILE A 471 8.92 -7.48 7.23
C ILE A 471 9.06 -8.47 6.06
N THR A 472 10.23 -9.12 5.96
CA THR A 472 10.43 -10.18 4.97
C THR A 472 9.72 -11.47 5.39
N GLN A 473 9.38 -12.32 4.41
CA GLN A 473 8.73 -13.60 4.69
C GLN A 473 9.49 -14.46 5.70
N ALA A 474 10.81 -14.59 5.55
CA ALA A 474 11.62 -15.40 6.48
C ALA A 474 11.59 -14.84 7.90
N LYS A 475 11.71 -13.52 8.03
CA LYS A 475 11.72 -12.89 9.35
C LYS A 475 10.34 -12.96 10.00
N LEU A 476 9.26 -12.87 9.22
CA LEU A 476 7.90 -13.05 9.73
C LEU A 476 7.67 -14.47 10.24
N THR A 477 8.09 -15.50 9.50
CA THR A 477 7.99 -16.90 9.97
C THR A 477 8.82 -17.13 11.24
N GLU A 478 10.05 -16.62 11.30
CA GLU A 478 10.90 -16.72 12.49
C GLU A 478 10.28 -15.99 13.69
N LEU A 479 9.76 -14.79 13.46
CA LEU A 479 9.17 -13.99 14.51
C LEU A 479 7.90 -14.64 15.06
N LEU A 480 7.00 -15.13 14.19
CA LEU A 480 5.79 -15.82 14.63
C LEU A 480 6.10 -17.16 15.32
N LYS A 481 7.17 -17.87 14.93
CA LYS A 481 7.64 -19.03 15.69
C LYS A 481 8.19 -18.63 17.06
N THR A 482 8.93 -17.54 17.14
CA THR A 482 9.47 -17.04 18.41
C THR A 482 8.35 -16.55 19.33
N ASN A 483 7.33 -15.91 18.76
CA ASN A 483 6.16 -15.38 19.44
C ASN A 483 5.02 -16.40 19.56
N GLU A 484 5.19 -17.68 19.21
CA GLU A 484 4.09 -18.64 18.94
C GLU A 484 2.97 -18.65 20.01
N HIS A 485 3.35 -18.37 21.25
CA HIS A 485 2.46 -18.19 22.39
C HIS A 485 1.68 -16.85 22.42
N TYR A 486 2.34 -15.74 22.10
CA TYR A 486 1.81 -14.38 22.16
C TYR A 486 1.37 -13.86 20.77
N PRO A 487 0.08 -13.55 20.56
CA PRO A 487 -0.35 -12.99 19.27
C PRO A 487 0.35 -11.67 18.93
N GLY A 488 0.88 -11.56 17.71
CA GLY A 488 1.45 -10.31 17.20
C GLY A 488 0.42 -9.38 16.58
N LEU A 489 0.76 -8.10 16.45
CA LEU A 489 -0.02 -7.09 15.73
C LEU A 489 0.80 -6.50 14.58
N MET A 490 0.28 -6.60 13.36
CA MET A 490 0.75 -5.80 12.22
C MET A 490 -0.21 -4.63 12.02
N CYS A 491 0.23 -3.41 12.35
CA CYS A 491 -0.61 -2.21 12.29
C CYS A 491 -0.04 -1.15 11.32
N GLU A 492 -0.61 -1.06 10.13
CA GLU A 492 -0.17 -0.15 9.07
C GLU A 492 -1.26 0.82 8.66
N THR A 493 -1.16 2.10 9.06
CA THR A 493 -2.19 3.10 8.73
C THR A 493 -2.22 3.54 7.28
N GLU A 494 -1.28 3.06 6.46
CA GLU A 494 -1.29 3.25 5.03
C GLU A 494 -1.13 1.90 4.33
N ILE A 495 -2.20 1.44 3.66
CA ILE A 495 -2.22 0.20 2.87
C ILE A 495 -1.06 0.17 1.85
N GLY A 496 -0.62 1.34 1.37
CA GLY A 496 0.51 1.48 0.46
C GLY A 496 1.79 0.78 0.95
N ILE A 497 2.03 0.73 2.27
CA ILE A 497 3.19 0.03 2.85
C ILE A 497 3.14 -1.47 2.55
N LEU A 498 1.96 -2.08 2.69
CA LEU A 498 1.75 -3.49 2.35
C LEU A 498 1.82 -3.70 0.83
N VAL A 499 1.26 -2.79 0.03
CA VAL A 499 1.36 -2.85 -1.43
C VAL A 499 2.83 -2.85 -1.88
N ASP A 500 3.61 -1.89 -1.40
CA ASP A 500 5.03 -1.76 -1.74
C ASP A 500 5.83 -2.97 -1.27
N ALA A 501 5.61 -3.43 -0.02
CA ALA A 501 6.25 -4.62 0.51
C ALA A 501 5.95 -5.85 -0.38
N THR A 502 4.72 -5.98 -0.88
CA THR A 502 4.33 -7.12 -1.73
C THR A 502 4.86 -7.04 -3.16
N GLY A 503 5.22 -5.85 -3.63
CA GLY A 503 5.80 -5.62 -4.95
C GLY A 503 7.28 -6.00 -5.07
N GLN A 504 8.03 -6.03 -3.96
CA GLN A 504 9.46 -6.36 -3.96
C GLN A 504 9.70 -7.88 -4.10
N GLU A 505 10.80 -8.27 -4.77
CA GLU A 505 11.14 -9.70 -5.04
C GLU A 505 11.23 -10.57 -3.78
N TYR A 506 11.60 -9.97 -2.64
CA TYR A 506 11.70 -10.65 -1.33
C TYR A 506 10.42 -10.58 -0.48
N GLY A 507 9.37 -9.92 -0.98
CA GLY A 507 8.18 -9.52 -0.21
C GLY A 507 6.85 -10.12 -0.68
N LYS A 508 6.84 -11.12 -1.56
CA LYS A 508 5.62 -11.86 -1.95
C LYS A 508 5.12 -12.78 -0.83
N TYR A 509 4.60 -12.23 0.27
CA TYR A 509 4.08 -12.99 1.41
C TYR A 509 2.56 -12.85 1.63
N ILE A 510 1.80 -12.35 0.63
CA ILE A 510 0.32 -12.36 0.62
C ILE A 510 -0.24 -13.76 0.93
N TYR A 511 0.35 -14.80 0.34
CA TYR A 511 -0.07 -16.17 0.64
C TYR A 511 0.19 -16.54 2.11
N LEU A 512 1.28 -16.05 2.71
CA LEU A 512 1.59 -16.25 4.11
C LEU A 512 0.54 -15.57 4.99
N LEU A 513 0.12 -14.34 4.65
CA LEU A 513 -0.98 -13.65 5.35
C LEU A 513 -2.29 -14.44 5.29
N ASN A 514 -2.56 -15.10 4.14
CA ASN A 514 -3.72 -15.99 4.00
C ASN A 514 -3.68 -17.20 4.94
N GLN A 515 -2.50 -17.82 5.06
CA GLN A 515 -2.26 -18.96 5.96
C GLN A 515 -2.37 -18.53 7.42
N ILE A 516 -1.73 -17.42 7.80
CA ILE A 516 -1.74 -16.88 9.15
C ILE A 516 -3.17 -16.56 9.61
N ALA A 517 -3.99 -15.94 8.74
CA ALA A 517 -5.37 -15.60 9.08
C ALA A 517 -6.22 -16.82 9.48
N GLN A 518 -5.88 -18.02 9.00
CA GLN A 518 -6.57 -19.27 9.27
C GLN A 518 -5.84 -20.17 10.29
N HIS A 519 -4.78 -19.66 10.91
CA HIS A 519 -3.91 -20.43 11.80
C HIS A 519 -3.31 -21.68 11.12
N GLU A 520 -3.09 -21.61 9.81
CA GLU A 520 -2.42 -22.68 9.06
C GLU A 520 -0.91 -22.66 9.34
N THR A 521 -0.30 -23.84 9.35
CA THR A 521 1.15 -23.97 9.50
C THR A 521 1.88 -23.21 8.40
N ILE A 522 2.81 -22.37 8.81
CA ILE A 522 3.71 -21.63 7.92
C ILE A 522 5.12 -22.15 8.07
N GLY A 523 5.89 -22.17 6.99
CA GLY A 523 7.27 -22.62 7.05
C GLY A 523 8.11 -22.18 5.88
N ARG A 524 9.43 -22.21 6.10
CA ARG A 524 10.42 -21.97 5.05
C ARG A 524 11.63 -22.87 5.23
N GLY A 525 12.04 -23.54 4.16
CA GLY A 525 13.37 -24.15 4.06
C GLY A 525 14.43 -23.12 3.69
N SER A 526 15.58 -23.15 4.36
CA SER A 526 16.78 -22.40 3.96
C SER A 526 17.88 -23.39 3.59
N LEU A 527 18.76 -23.02 2.66
CA LEU A 527 19.93 -23.83 2.31
C LEU A 527 20.99 -23.87 3.42
N GLN A 528 20.98 -22.88 4.34
CA GLN A 528 21.94 -22.74 5.44
C GLN A 528 21.40 -23.10 6.82
N ASN A 529 20.07 -23.12 7.02
CA ASN A 529 19.43 -23.42 8.31
C ASN A 529 18.49 -24.62 8.20
N SER A 530 18.24 -25.31 9.31
CA SER A 530 17.14 -26.28 9.42
C SER A 530 15.81 -25.65 9.01
N VAL A 531 14.87 -26.46 8.51
CA VAL A 531 13.52 -26.01 8.16
C VAL A 531 12.89 -25.33 9.37
N LEU A 532 12.48 -24.07 9.20
CA LEU A 532 11.80 -23.29 10.23
C LEU A 532 10.31 -23.29 9.94
N SER A 533 9.51 -23.83 10.86
CA SER A 533 8.05 -23.83 10.79
C SER A 533 7.41 -23.25 12.05
N CYS A 534 6.27 -22.61 11.88
CA CYS A 534 5.35 -22.21 12.94
C CYS A 534 4.01 -22.89 12.67
N ASP A 535 3.61 -23.77 13.58
CA ASP A 535 2.49 -24.69 13.34
C ASP A 535 1.15 -24.00 13.52
N PHE A 536 1.11 -23.02 14.44
CA PHE A 536 -0.07 -22.24 14.78
C PHE A 536 0.29 -20.75 14.88
N PRO A 537 0.45 -20.03 13.75
CA PRO A 537 0.81 -18.61 13.77
C PRO A 537 -0.34 -17.75 14.29
N ARG A 538 -0.06 -16.91 15.29
CA ARG A 538 -1.03 -15.97 15.88
C ARG A 538 -0.65 -14.53 15.54
N MET A 539 -1.43 -13.90 14.67
CA MET A 539 -1.25 -12.51 14.32
C MET A 539 -2.58 -11.86 13.97
N SER A 540 -2.78 -10.64 14.44
CA SER A 540 -3.82 -9.74 13.95
C SER A 540 -3.22 -8.69 13.02
N LEU A 541 -4.02 -8.22 12.06
CA LEU A 541 -3.59 -7.24 11.06
C LEU A 541 -4.61 -6.12 10.99
N LEU A 542 -4.16 -4.92 11.31
CA LEU A 542 -4.94 -3.69 11.21
C LEU A 542 -4.32 -2.80 10.15
N THR A 543 -5.05 -2.52 9.07
CA THR A 543 -4.56 -1.58 8.07
C THR A 543 -5.62 -0.54 7.69
N SER A 544 -5.19 0.63 7.24
CA SER A 544 -6.10 1.65 6.74
C SER A 544 -5.56 2.34 5.51
N GLY A 545 -6.43 2.90 4.68
CA GLY A 545 -6.01 3.61 3.49
C GLY A 545 -7.16 4.19 2.70
N THR A 546 -6.83 4.73 1.54
CA THR A 546 -7.78 5.19 0.53
C THR A 546 -8.28 4.02 -0.31
N PHE A 547 -9.40 4.23 -1.01
CA PHE A 547 -9.95 3.21 -1.90
C PHE A 547 -8.96 2.78 -3.00
N GLY A 548 -8.19 3.72 -3.58
CA GLY A 548 -7.18 3.40 -4.59
C GLY A 548 -6.11 2.43 -4.06
N GLN A 549 -5.53 2.72 -2.89
CA GLN A 549 -4.55 1.83 -2.26
C GLN A 549 -5.16 0.46 -1.90
N PHE A 550 -6.43 0.43 -1.48
CA PHE A 550 -7.14 -0.82 -1.26
C PHE A 550 -7.25 -1.66 -2.53
N THR A 551 -7.58 -1.06 -3.68
CA THR A 551 -7.67 -1.79 -4.96
C THR A 551 -6.33 -2.28 -5.50
N ASP A 552 -5.22 -1.64 -5.09
CA ASP A 552 -3.87 -2.10 -5.44
C ASP A 552 -3.49 -3.37 -4.67
N LEU A 553 -3.92 -3.48 -3.41
CA LEU A 553 -3.71 -4.66 -2.56
C LEU A 553 -4.69 -5.80 -2.88
N ILE A 554 -5.99 -5.48 -3.01
CA ILE A 554 -7.08 -6.43 -3.24
C ILE A 554 -7.65 -6.18 -4.64
N ARG A 555 -7.34 -7.11 -5.56
CA ARG A 555 -7.64 -6.94 -6.99
C ARG A 555 -9.06 -7.34 -7.40
N GLY A 556 -9.78 -8.04 -6.53
CA GLY A 556 -11.11 -8.57 -6.79
C GLY A 556 -11.70 -9.29 -5.58
N THR A 557 -12.99 -9.59 -5.65
CA THR A 557 -13.72 -10.32 -4.60
C THR A 557 -13.33 -11.80 -4.51
N ASP A 558 -12.67 -12.32 -5.54
CA ASP A 558 -12.09 -13.67 -5.62
C ASP A 558 -10.69 -13.75 -4.95
N ASP A 559 -10.13 -12.62 -4.52
CA ASP A 559 -8.85 -12.59 -3.81
C ASP A 559 -8.97 -13.31 -2.46
N GLY A 560 -8.01 -14.20 -2.19
CA GLY A 560 -7.92 -14.94 -0.95
C GLY A 560 -7.88 -14.04 0.28
N LEU A 561 -7.31 -12.85 0.22
CA LEU A 561 -7.28 -11.92 1.36
C LEU A 561 -8.63 -11.23 1.58
N PHE A 562 -9.36 -10.89 0.52
CA PHE A 562 -10.58 -10.09 0.63
C PHE A 562 -11.57 -10.68 1.64
N SER A 563 -11.85 -11.98 1.54
CA SER A 563 -12.82 -12.63 2.43
C SER A 563 -12.24 -12.98 3.82
N ARG A 564 -10.92 -12.88 4.04
CA ARG A 564 -10.23 -13.13 5.33
C ARG A 564 -10.18 -11.90 6.23
N PHE A 565 -10.60 -10.75 5.72
CA PHE A 565 -10.61 -9.49 6.43
C PHE A 565 -12.03 -9.06 6.77
N LEU A 566 -12.17 -8.41 7.92
CA LEU A 566 -13.26 -7.47 8.19
C LEU A 566 -13.00 -6.16 7.44
N ALA A 567 -14.06 -5.42 7.15
CA ALA A 567 -13.99 -4.13 6.47
C ALA A 567 -14.78 -3.06 7.21
N TYR A 568 -14.22 -1.87 7.34
CA TYR A 568 -15.00 -0.68 7.66
C TYR A 568 -14.74 0.39 6.60
N THR A 569 -15.70 0.57 5.69
CA THR A 569 -15.61 1.53 4.58
C THR A 569 -16.47 2.75 4.84
N ILE A 570 -15.97 3.93 4.49
CA ILE A 570 -16.66 5.19 4.66
C ILE A 570 -16.69 5.94 3.33
N ASP A 571 -17.90 6.13 2.81
CA ASP A 571 -18.19 6.85 1.58
C ASP A 571 -18.86 8.21 1.90
N GLU A 572 -18.24 8.96 2.80
CA GLU A 572 -18.68 10.27 3.24
C GLU A 572 -17.54 11.28 3.03
N ALA A 573 -17.90 12.53 2.75
CA ALA A 573 -16.92 13.61 2.68
C ALA A 573 -16.40 13.93 4.09
N PRO A 574 -15.09 14.19 4.27
CA PRO A 574 -14.56 14.60 5.57
C PRO A 574 -15.14 15.96 5.96
N GLU A 575 -15.73 16.03 7.14
CA GLU A 575 -16.20 17.29 7.74
C GLU A 575 -15.10 17.92 8.59
N TRP A 576 -15.08 19.26 8.62
CA TRP A 576 -14.21 20.01 9.51
C TRP A 576 -14.61 19.75 10.97
N LYS A 577 -13.61 19.59 11.84
CA LYS A 577 -13.82 19.46 13.27
C LYS A 577 -13.35 20.72 13.96
N ASP A 578 -14.26 21.35 14.68
CA ASP A 578 -13.92 22.50 15.51
C ASP A 578 -13.01 22.07 16.66
N LEU A 579 -12.07 22.95 17.00
CA LEU A 579 -11.29 22.82 18.23
C LEU A 579 -12.23 22.99 19.42
N THR A 580 -12.00 22.21 20.46
CA THR A 580 -12.77 22.20 21.70
C THR A 580 -11.84 22.45 22.89
N ASP A 581 -12.41 22.72 24.07
CA ASP A 581 -11.63 22.92 25.30
C ASP A 581 -10.73 21.71 25.65
N ILE A 582 -11.01 20.52 25.10
CA ILE A 582 -10.17 19.31 25.26
C ILE A 582 -8.81 19.46 24.57
N ASP A 583 -8.73 20.26 23.50
CA ASP A 583 -7.49 20.51 22.76
C ASP A 583 -6.49 21.38 23.57
N ASP A 584 -6.96 22.07 24.61
CA ASP A 584 -6.14 22.85 25.53
C ASP A 584 -5.59 22.02 26.71
N ASP A 585 -6.08 20.78 26.91
CA ASP A 585 -5.64 19.92 28.01
C ASP A 585 -4.39 19.10 27.62
N PRO A 586 -3.20 19.36 28.21
CA PRO A 586 -1.99 18.59 27.95
C PRO A 586 -2.11 17.11 28.37
N HIS A 587 -3.09 16.75 29.19
CA HIS A 587 -3.36 15.38 29.60
C HIS A 587 -4.20 14.58 28.60
N THR A 588 -4.78 15.20 27.57
CA THR A 588 -5.55 14.51 26.52
C THR A 588 -4.73 13.39 25.85
N GLY A 589 -3.40 13.56 25.73
CA GLY A 589 -2.49 12.54 25.20
C GLY A 589 -2.21 11.35 26.14
N SER A 590 -2.60 11.43 27.43
CA SER A 590 -2.29 10.42 28.45
C SER A 590 -3.34 9.30 28.58
N TYR A 591 -4.48 9.43 27.88
CA TYR A 591 -5.60 8.50 27.97
C TYR A 591 -5.20 7.04 27.67
N TYR A 592 -4.64 6.78 26.48
CA TYR A 592 -4.25 5.44 26.06
C TYR A 592 -3.08 4.85 26.87
N PRO A 593 -2.04 5.61 27.26
CA PRO A 593 -1.05 5.15 28.22
C PRO A 593 -1.64 4.65 29.54
N ALA A 594 -2.61 5.37 30.12
CA ALA A 594 -3.27 4.95 31.35
C ALA A 594 -4.08 3.66 31.17
N LEU A 595 -4.75 3.52 30.02
CA LEU A 595 -5.46 2.29 29.65
C LEU A 595 -4.50 1.11 29.43
N GLY A 596 -3.30 1.37 28.91
CA GLY A 596 -2.29 0.37 28.61
C GLY A 596 -1.84 -0.44 29.83
N GLU A 597 -1.85 0.16 31.02
CA GLU A 597 -1.59 -0.56 32.27
C GLU A 597 -2.67 -1.62 32.56
N ARG A 598 -3.95 -1.28 32.37
CA ARG A 598 -5.05 -2.26 32.52
C ARG A 598 -5.00 -3.34 31.45
N ILE A 599 -4.66 -2.98 30.21
CA ILE A 599 -4.46 -3.94 29.12
C ILE A 599 -3.34 -4.92 29.47
N LYS A 600 -2.21 -4.43 30.00
CA LYS A 600 -1.11 -5.29 30.46
C LYS A 600 -1.57 -6.27 31.54
N LEU A 601 -2.29 -5.79 32.56
CA LEU A 601 -2.79 -6.65 33.64
C LEU A 601 -3.76 -7.72 33.11
N THR A 602 -4.65 -7.36 32.18
CA THR A 602 -5.51 -8.33 31.48
C THR A 602 -4.69 -9.37 30.72
N GLY A 603 -3.66 -8.95 29.99
CA GLY A 603 -2.77 -9.86 29.25
C GLY A 603 -2.02 -10.82 30.18
N ILE A 604 -1.49 -10.34 31.30
CA ILE A 604 -0.84 -11.17 32.34
C ILE A 604 -1.83 -12.20 32.89
N PHE A 605 -3.03 -11.76 33.26
CA PHE A 605 -4.05 -12.65 33.81
C PHE A 605 -4.44 -13.76 32.82
N LEU A 606 -4.63 -13.42 31.54
CA LEU A 606 -4.96 -14.42 30.52
C LEU A 606 -3.79 -15.35 30.19
N ASP A 607 -2.55 -14.87 30.37
CA ASP A 607 -1.35 -15.69 30.23
C ASP A 607 -1.24 -16.73 31.37
N GLU A 608 -1.55 -16.32 32.59
CA GLU A 608 -1.52 -17.19 33.78
C GLU A 608 -2.68 -18.20 33.82
N HIS A 609 -3.82 -17.87 33.21
CA HIS A 609 -5.04 -18.67 33.28
C HIS A 609 -5.58 -19.03 31.89
N GLU A 610 -5.30 -20.26 31.44
CA GLU A 610 -5.78 -20.80 30.17
C GLU A 610 -7.29 -20.64 29.98
N THR A 611 -7.72 -20.35 28.74
CA THR A 611 -9.12 -20.11 28.43
C THR A 611 -9.54 -20.89 27.20
N PHE A 612 -10.43 -21.87 27.39
CA PHE A 612 -11.11 -22.58 26.32
C PHE A 612 -12.55 -22.08 26.16
N VAL A 613 -12.83 -21.39 25.06
CA VAL A 613 -14.15 -20.79 24.78
C VAL A 613 -15.00 -21.74 23.95
N CYS A 614 -16.29 -21.88 24.29
CA CYS A 614 -17.23 -22.68 23.52
C CYS A 614 -18.65 -22.12 23.51
N TYR A 615 -19.40 -22.42 22.44
CA TYR A 615 -20.82 -22.11 22.36
C TYR A 615 -21.68 -23.05 23.21
N THR A 616 -22.86 -22.56 23.59
CA THR A 616 -23.99 -23.41 23.99
C THR A 616 -24.63 -24.08 22.77
N ASP A 617 -25.48 -25.08 23.01
CA ASP A 617 -26.22 -25.73 21.91
C ASP A 617 -27.22 -24.78 21.24
N ALA A 618 -27.90 -23.96 22.05
CA ALA A 618 -28.81 -22.93 21.55
C ALA A 618 -28.08 -21.91 20.66
N GLN A 619 -26.90 -21.44 21.08
CA GLN A 619 -26.07 -20.53 20.29
C GLN A 619 -25.60 -21.16 18.98
N ARG A 620 -25.17 -22.44 18.98
CA ARG A 620 -24.84 -23.16 17.74
C ARG A 620 -26.02 -23.20 16.76
N LYS A 621 -27.23 -23.51 17.27
CA LYS A 621 -28.45 -23.52 16.44
C LYS A 621 -28.77 -22.13 15.89
N ARG A 622 -28.65 -21.08 16.70
CA ARG A 622 -28.84 -19.68 16.29
C ARG A 622 -27.85 -19.28 15.20
N LEU A 623 -26.56 -19.55 15.41
CA LEU A 623 -25.49 -19.27 14.45
C LEU A 623 -25.74 -20.02 13.13
N ASN A 624 -25.98 -21.33 13.19
CA ASN A 624 -26.21 -22.17 12.02
C ASN A 624 -27.45 -21.72 11.24
N ARG A 625 -28.55 -21.37 11.91
CA ARG A 625 -29.75 -20.84 11.24
C ARG A 625 -29.41 -19.56 10.48
N ARG A 626 -28.78 -18.59 11.15
CA ARG A 626 -28.45 -17.28 10.58
C ARG A 626 -27.51 -17.41 9.38
N PHE A 627 -26.37 -18.08 9.57
CA PHE A 627 -25.37 -18.22 8.51
C PHE A 627 -25.82 -19.14 7.38
N SER A 628 -26.66 -20.16 7.65
CA SER A 628 -27.26 -20.97 6.59
C SER A 628 -28.21 -20.15 5.72
N ALA A 629 -29.07 -19.32 6.32
CA ALA A 629 -29.95 -18.41 5.59
C ALA A 629 -29.14 -17.42 4.74
N MET A 630 -28.10 -16.80 5.32
CA MET A 630 -27.20 -15.88 4.60
C MET A 630 -26.48 -16.57 3.43
N SER A 631 -25.93 -17.76 3.64
CA SER A 631 -25.27 -18.54 2.58
C SER A 631 -26.22 -18.92 1.44
N LYS A 632 -27.47 -19.31 1.75
CA LYS A 632 -28.50 -19.58 0.73
C LYS A 632 -28.82 -18.32 -0.07
N LYS A 633 -29.05 -17.20 0.61
CA LYS A 633 -29.33 -15.91 -0.03
C LYS A 633 -28.20 -15.49 -0.98
N VAL A 634 -26.96 -15.52 -0.53
CA VAL A 634 -25.79 -15.19 -1.37
C VAL A 634 -25.65 -16.14 -2.56
N ARG A 635 -25.87 -17.45 -2.35
CA ARG A 635 -25.87 -18.44 -3.43
C ARG A 635 -26.94 -18.16 -4.48
N TRP A 636 -28.12 -17.68 -4.10
CA TRP A 636 -29.20 -17.41 -5.06
C TRP A 636 -28.96 -16.13 -5.87
N PHE A 637 -28.42 -15.08 -5.25
CA PHE A 637 -28.42 -13.75 -5.86
C PHE A 637 -27.05 -13.24 -6.30
N LYS A 638 -25.96 -13.59 -5.61
CA LYS A 638 -24.70 -12.84 -5.72
C LYS A 638 -23.52 -13.63 -6.34
N GLY A 639 -23.43 -14.94 -6.10
CA GLY A 639 -22.38 -15.80 -6.68
C GLY A 639 -21.50 -16.50 -5.64
N ASP A 640 -20.56 -17.34 -6.10
CA ASP A 640 -19.75 -18.20 -5.22
C ASP A 640 -18.63 -17.43 -4.47
N ASP A 641 -18.12 -16.32 -5.02
CA ASP A 641 -17.05 -15.54 -4.39
C ASP A 641 -17.50 -14.92 -3.06
N GLU A 642 -18.71 -14.35 -3.03
CA GLU A 642 -19.32 -13.80 -1.81
C GLU A 642 -19.70 -14.90 -0.80
N LEU A 643 -19.90 -16.14 -1.23
CA LEU A 643 -20.18 -17.25 -0.31
C LEU A 643 -18.97 -17.50 0.62
N SER A 644 -17.76 -17.31 0.10
CA SER A 644 -16.52 -17.44 0.89
C SER A 644 -16.46 -16.40 2.03
N VAL A 645 -16.94 -15.18 1.79
CA VAL A 645 -17.05 -14.10 2.79
C VAL A 645 -17.99 -14.52 3.92
N ILE A 646 -19.18 -15.03 3.59
CA ILE A 646 -20.17 -15.44 4.61
C ILE A 646 -19.61 -16.53 5.53
N HIS A 647 -18.94 -17.55 4.98
CA HIS A 647 -18.39 -18.63 5.79
C HIS A 647 -17.26 -18.14 6.72
N ARG A 648 -16.43 -17.21 6.24
CA ARG A 648 -15.35 -16.63 7.05
C ARG A 648 -15.88 -15.68 8.12
N LEU A 649 -16.96 -14.93 7.85
CA LEU A 649 -17.66 -14.13 8.86
C LEU A 649 -18.20 -14.99 10.01
N GLY A 650 -18.62 -16.24 9.74
CA GLY A 650 -19.04 -17.18 10.79
C GLY A 650 -17.90 -17.55 11.74
N ASN A 651 -16.68 -17.69 11.21
CA ASN A 651 -15.48 -17.90 12.02
C ASN A 651 -15.08 -16.64 12.78
N MET A 652 -15.09 -15.46 12.13
CA MET A 652 -14.80 -14.17 12.78
C MET A 652 -15.78 -13.87 13.92
N HIS A 653 -17.06 -14.24 13.78
CA HIS A 653 -18.03 -14.15 14.87
C HIS A 653 -17.57 -14.92 16.11
N PHE A 654 -17.06 -16.15 15.92
CA PHE A 654 -16.54 -16.94 17.03
C PHE A 654 -15.31 -16.29 17.64
N ARG A 655 -14.37 -15.78 16.85
CA ARG A 655 -13.19 -15.07 17.35
C ARG A 655 -13.55 -13.82 18.16
N ILE A 656 -14.54 -13.04 17.72
CA ILE A 656 -15.06 -11.91 18.50
C ILE A 656 -15.72 -12.40 19.79
N CYS A 657 -16.50 -13.48 19.77
CA CYS A 657 -17.02 -14.09 21.00
C CYS A 657 -15.89 -14.49 21.97
N MET A 658 -14.80 -15.08 21.44
CA MET A 658 -13.64 -15.47 22.23
C MET A 658 -12.97 -14.27 22.89
N LEU A 659 -12.76 -13.19 22.13
CA LEU A 659 -12.25 -11.93 22.64
C LEU A 659 -13.14 -11.39 23.77
N LEU A 660 -14.43 -11.19 23.52
CA LEU A 660 -15.35 -10.64 24.52
C LEU A 660 -15.41 -11.51 25.79
N THR A 661 -15.44 -12.83 25.63
CA THR A 661 -15.43 -13.78 26.74
C THR A 661 -14.15 -13.70 27.56
N ALA A 662 -12.99 -13.60 26.90
CA ALA A 662 -11.69 -13.49 27.56
C ALA A 662 -11.57 -12.18 28.34
N LEU A 663 -12.01 -11.05 27.76
CA LEU A 663 -12.02 -9.77 28.45
C LEU A 663 -12.89 -9.81 29.71
N ARG A 664 -14.10 -10.38 29.64
CA ARG A 664 -14.94 -10.55 30.84
C ARG A 664 -14.32 -11.47 31.88
N LYS A 665 -13.70 -12.57 31.44
CA LYS A 665 -13.03 -13.51 32.33
C LYS A 665 -11.97 -12.76 33.16
N ALA A 666 -11.15 -11.94 32.50
CA ALA A 666 -10.12 -11.14 33.15
C ALA A 666 -10.71 -10.06 34.07
N GLU A 667 -11.74 -9.32 33.61
CA GLU A 667 -12.42 -8.31 34.42
C GLU A 667 -13.09 -8.89 35.68
N ALA A 668 -13.60 -10.11 35.59
CA ALA A 668 -14.21 -10.83 36.70
C ALA A 668 -13.18 -11.54 37.61
N GLY A 669 -11.90 -11.59 37.22
CA GLY A 669 -10.87 -12.39 37.91
C GLY A 669 -11.22 -13.88 37.96
N SER A 670 -11.92 -14.39 36.95
CA SER A 670 -12.38 -15.78 36.92
C SER A 670 -11.30 -16.70 36.38
N GLU A 671 -10.86 -17.68 37.15
CA GLU A 671 -9.80 -18.62 36.75
C GLU A 671 -10.35 -19.84 35.97
N VAL A 672 -11.66 -19.86 35.67
CA VAL A 672 -12.30 -20.99 34.98
C VAL A 672 -11.69 -21.19 33.59
N GLU A 673 -11.18 -22.39 33.34
CA GLU A 673 -10.56 -22.75 32.05
C GLU A 673 -11.59 -22.80 30.92
N LYS A 674 -12.65 -23.60 31.08
CA LYS A 674 -13.68 -23.78 30.06
C LYS A 674 -14.84 -22.79 30.24
N VAL A 675 -14.90 -21.78 29.39
CA VAL A 675 -15.90 -20.71 29.48
C VAL A 675 -16.92 -20.82 28.35
N ARG A 676 -18.19 -20.69 28.70
CA ARG A 676 -19.28 -20.61 27.70
C ARG A 676 -19.52 -19.16 27.33
N VAL A 677 -19.68 -18.90 26.03
CA VAL A 677 -20.03 -17.57 25.54
C VAL A 677 -21.36 -17.12 26.16
N LEU A 678 -21.41 -15.89 26.70
CA LEU A 678 -22.65 -15.30 27.18
C LEU A 678 -23.54 -14.89 26.01
N ASP A 679 -24.86 -14.94 26.18
CA ASP A 679 -25.77 -14.54 25.10
C ASP A 679 -25.59 -13.07 24.68
N VAL A 680 -25.23 -12.19 25.61
CA VAL A 680 -24.90 -10.79 25.29
C VAL A 680 -23.64 -10.67 24.42
N ASP A 681 -22.62 -11.49 24.66
CA ASP A 681 -21.37 -11.47 23.87
C ASP A 681 -21.59 -12.10 22.50
N PHE A 682 -22.46 -13.11 22.42
CA PHE A 682 -22.94 -13.67 21.17
C PHE A 682 -23.68 -12.60 20.34
N ASP A 683 -24.58 -11.85 20.96
CA ASP A 683 -25.35 -10.80 20.28
C ASP A 683 -24.48 -9.61 19.86
N LEU A 684 -23.50 -9.22 20.69
CA LEU A 684 -22.48 -8.22 20.34
C LEU A 684 -21.63 -8.67 19.15
N ALA A 685 -21.13 -9.90 19.18
CA ALA A 685 -20.37 -10.46 18.06
C ALA A 685 -21.21 -10.51 16.78
N MET A 686 -22.51 -10.85 16.88
CA MET A 686 -23.44 -10.83 15.76
C MET A 686 -23.64 -9.41 15.21
N MET A 687 -23.79 -8.41 16.07
CA MET A 687 -23.87 -7.00 15.67
C MET A 687 -22.62 -6.60 14.88
N PHE A 688 -21.42 -6.88 15.40
CA PHE A 688 -20.17 -6.56 14.72
C PHE A 688 -20.07 -7.21 13.34
N VAL A 689 -20.26 -8.52 13.22
CA VAL A 689 -20.10 -9.20 11.92
C VAL A 689 -21.15 -8.80 10.90
N LEU A 690 -22.38 -8.48 11.31
CA LEU A 690 -23.42 -8.01 10.40
C LEU A 690 -23.16 -6.57 9.92
N THR A 691 -22.65 -5.70 10.81
CA THR A 691 -22.21 -4.35 10.42
C THR A 691 -21.04 -4.45 9.45
N PHE A 692 -19.99 -5.21 9.78
CA PHE A 692 -18.85 -5.42 8.89
C PHE A 692 -19.26 -6.04 7.54
N GLN A 693 -20.23 -6.97 7.53
CA GLN A 693 -20.76 -7.52 6.28
C GLN A 693 -21.29 -6.43 5.35
N LYS A 694 -22.02 -5.44 5.88
CA LYS A 694 -22.55 -4.33 5.07
C LYS A 694 -21.44 -3.44 4.50
N HIS A 695 -20.40 -3.17 5.27
CA HIS A 695 -19.21 -2.46 4.76
C HIS A 695 -18.44 -3.28 3.72
N ILE A 696 -18.29 -4.60 3.92
CA ILE A 696 -17.67 -5.49 2.93
C ILE A 696 -18.47 -5.46 1.63
N GLN A 697 -19.81 -5.48 1.71
CA GLN A 697 -20.69 -5.43 0.53
C GLN A 697 -20.57 -4.10 -0.22
N ALA A 698 -20.54 -2.97 0.51
CA ALA A 698 -20.32 -1.66 -0.08
C ALA A 698 -18.96 -1.61 -0.80
N LEU A 699 -17.90 -2.15 -0.18
CA LEU A 699 -16.58 -2.19 -0.79
C LEU A 699 -16.50 -3.14 -2.00
N ALA A 700 -17.16 -4.30 -1.92
CA ALA A 700 -17.26 -5.27 -3.00
C ALA A 700 -17.94 -4.67 -4.24
N SER A 701 -18.96 -3.84 -4.05
CA SER A 701 -19.65 -3.17 -5.18
C SER A 701 -18.77 -2.17 -5.93
N LEU A 702 -17.69 -1.68 -5.31
CA LEU A 702 -16.74 -0.77 -5.93
C LEU A 702 -15.57 -1.51 -6.61
N LEU A 703 -15.37 -2.79 -6.29
CA LEU A 703 -14.31 -3.59 -6.88
C LEU A 703 -14.67 -4.02 -8.32
N PRO A 704 -13.71 -4.08 -9.25
CA PRO A 704 -13.95 -4.60 -10.58
C PRO A 704 -14.37 -6.07 -10.48
N SER A 705 -15.64 -6.40 -10.69
CA SER A 705 -16.04 -7.79 -10.86
C SER A 705 -15.30 -8.35 -12.08
N GLY A 706 -14.71 -9.54 -11.97
CA GLY A 706 -14.04 -10.26 -13.06
C GLY A 706 -14.98 -10.59 -14.22
N LYS A 707 -15.38 -9.55 -14.97
CA LYS A 707 -16.17 -9.43 -16.21
C LYS A 707 -16.79 -8.04 -16.17
N ILE A 708 -16.44 -7.22 -17.16
CA ILE A 708 -17.03 -5.90 -17.43
C ILE A 708 -18.56 -5.99 -17.26
N ARG A 709 -19.09 -5.30 -16.26
CA ARG A 709 -20.48 -4.87 -16.16
C ARG A 709 -20.42 -3.34 -16.13
N ASP A 710 -20.89 -2.70 -17.20
CA ASP A 710 -20.92 -1.25 -17.35
C ASP A 710 -22.04 -0.57 -16.52
N GLU A 711 -22.70 -1.30 -15.63
CA GLU A 711 -23.81 -0.80 -14.81
C GLU A 711 -23.64 -1.38 -13.40
N PHE A 712 -23.79 -0.52 -12.38
CA PHE A 712 -24.02 -0.93 -10.99
C PHE A 712 -25.14 -1.98 -11.00
N VAL A 713 -24.85 -3.19 -10.51
CA VAL A 713 -25.91 -4.17 -10.26
C VAL A 713 -26.03 -4.21 -8.77
N ASP A 714 -27.06 -3.54 -8.24
CA ASP A 714 -27.37 -3.71 -6.84
C ASP A 714 -27.71 -5.18 -6.64
N SER A 715 -27.04 -5.80 -5.69
CA SER A 715 -27.32 -7.17 -5.31
C SER A 715 -28.72 -7.33 -4.71
N ASP A 716 -29.34 -6.22 -4.28
CA ASP A 716 -30.75 -6.17 -3.89
C ASP A 716 -31.70 -6.16 -5.10
N ASP A 717 -31.27 -5.83 -6.32
CA ASP A 717 -32.16 -5.76 -7.49
C ASP A 717 -32.72 -7.13 -7.89
N TYR A 718 -31.91 -8.20 -7.79
CA TYR A 718 -32.37 -9.56 -8.11
C TYR A 718 -33.26 -10.14 -7.01
N GLU A 719 -33.04 -9.75 -5.76
CA GLU A 719 -33.91 -10.11 -4.65
C GLU A 719 -35.24 -9.33 -4.71
N ARG A 720 -35.19 -8.03 -4.96
CA ARG A 720 -36.36 -7.17 -5.21
C ARG A 720 -37.16 -7.72 -6.39
N PHE A 721 -36.50 -8.02 -7.51
CA PHE A 721 -37.11 -8.70 -8.66
C PHE A 721 -37.78 -10.02 -8.26
N TYR A 722 -37.10 -10.90 -7.52
CA TYR A 722 -37.70 -12.16 -7.05
C TYR A 722 -38.92 -11.94 -6.15
N ARG A 723 -38.85 -10.97 -5.23
CA ARG A 723 -39.96 -10.63 -4.32
C ARG A 723 -41.19 -10.15 -5.09
N CYS A 724 -41.01 -9.39 -6.17
CA CYS A 724 -42.09 -8.92 -7.04
C CYS A 724 -42.73 -10.01 -7.92
N LEU A 725 -42.12 -11.18 -8.08
CA LEU A 725 -42.73 -12.29 -8.83
C LEU A 725 -43.94 -12.86 -8.06
N PRO A 726 -45.03 -13.25 -8.74
CA PRO A 726 -46.12 -14.00 -8.10
C PRO A 726 -45.66 -15.35 -7.54
N ASP A 727 -46.52 -16.02 -6.77
CA ASP A 727 -46.23 -17.38 -6.28
C ASP A 727 -46.15 -18.40 -7.43
N SER A 728 -46.91 -18.21 -8.51
CA SER A 728 -46.84 -18.98 -9.75
C SER A 728 -46.92 -18.05 -10.95
N PHE A 729 -46.03 -18.21 -11.93
CA PHE A 729 -45.92 -17.29 -13.05
C PHE A 729 -45.33 -17.95 -14.31
N PRO A 730 -45.74 -17.53 -15.52
CA PRO A 730 -45.07 -17.88 -16.77
C PRO A 730 -43.81 -17.03 -17.00
N THR A 731 -42.96 -17.49 -17.92
CA THR A 731 -41.71 -16.79 -18.30
C THR A 731 -41.98 -15.38 -18.83
N SER A 732 -43.10 -15.17 -19.53
CA SER A 732 -43.49 -13.87 -20.06
C SER A 732 -43.76 -12.84 -18.96
N GLU A 733 -44.38 -13.25 -17.86
CA GLU A 733 -44.66 -12.38 -16.72
C GLU A 733 -43.36 -12.05 -15.96
N ALA A 734 -42.47 -13.03 -15.79
CA ALA A 734 -41.16 -12.78 -15.20
C ALA A 734 -40.30 -11.80 -16.03
N ILE A 735 -40.44 -11.82 -17.36
CA ILE A 735 -39.76 -10.85 -18.24
C ILE A 735 -40.35 -9.45 -18.04
N ALA A 736 -41.67 -9.31 -18.00
CA ALA A 736 -42.33 -8.02 -17.78
C ALA A 736 -42.00 -7.40 -16.40
N VAL A 737 -41.99 -8.22 -15.34
CA VAL A 737 -41.56 -7.80 -14.00
C VAL A 737 -40.07 -7.46 -13.99
N GLY A 738 -39.25 -8.21 -14.73
CA GLY A 738 -37.82 -7.97 -14.88
C GLY A 738 -37.53 -6.64 -15.58
N ASP A 739 -38.22 -6.33 -16.68
CA ASP A 739 -38.08 -5.07 -17.40
C ASP A 739 -38.46 -3.87 -16.51
N SER A 740 -39.50 -4.02 -15.68
CA SER A 740 -39.93 -3.01 -14.70
C SER A 740 -38.90 -2.79 -13.57
N ALA A 741 -38.05 -3.79 -13.30
CA ALA A 741 -37.00 -3.75 -12.29
C ALA A 741 -35.59 -3.52 -12.88
N GLY A 742 -35.49 -3.12 -14.17
CA GLY A 742 -34.20 -2.88 -14.83
C GLY A 742 -33.39 -4.14 -15.19
N VAL A 743 -33.99 -5.33 -15.10
CA VAL A 743 -33.33 -6.61 -15.37
C VAL A 743 -33.59 -7.08 -16.81
N LYS A 744 -32.56 -6.97 -17.66
CA LYS A 744 -32.59 -7.40 -19.09
C LYS A 744 -33.13 -8.84 -19.26
N GLU A 745 -33.98 -9.08 -20.27
CA GLU A 745 -34.62 -10.38 -20.56
C GLU A 745 -33.67 -11.59 -20.52
N ARG A 746 -32.47 -11.46 -21.10
CA ARG A 746 -31.45 -12.53 -21.09
C ARG A 746 -31.02 -12.89 -19.66
N THR A 747 -30.94 -11.90 -18.77
CA THR A 747 -30.62 -12.07 -17.36
C THR A 747 -31.77 -12.75 -16.64
N VAL A 748 -33.03 -12.34 -16.88
CA VAL A 748 -34.23 -13.01 -16.34
C VAL A 748 -34.24 -14.50 -16.67
N LYS A 749 -34.11 -14.87 -17.95
CA LYS A 749 -34.10 -16.29 -18.36
C LYS A 749 -32.96 -17.09 -17.71
N ARG A 750 -31.79 -16.47 -17.54
CA ARG A 750 -30.65 -17.07 -16.83
C ARG A 750 -30.95 -17.28 -15.34
N LEU A 751 -31.54 -16.29 -14.67
CA LEU A 751 -31.92 -16.35 -13.27
C LEU A 751 -32.98 -17.43 -13.03
N LEU A 752 -34.04 -17.51 -13.84
CA LEU A 752 -35.06 -18.55 -13.71
C LEU A 752 -34.49 -19.97 -13.80
N LYS A 753 -33.55 -20.19 -14.74
CA LYS A 753 -32.84 -21.48 -14.86
C LYS A 753 -32.00 -21.77 -13.61
N ARG A 754 -31.22 -20.79 -13.13
CA ARG A 754 -30.38 -20.93 -11.94
C ARG A 754 -31.22 -21.21 -10.69
N TRP A 755 -32.24 -20.40 -10.42
CA TRP A 755 -33.13 -20.56 -9.28
C TRP A 755 -33.90 -21.88 -9.30
N SER A 756 -34.21 -22.41 -10.49
CA SER A 756 -34.79 -23.75 -10.61
C SER A 756 -33.80 -24.85 -10.23
N ASN A 757 -32.53 -24.73 -10.63
CA ASN A 757 -31.48 -25.69 -10.25
C ASN A 757 -31.16 -25.62 -8.74
N ASP A 758 -31.19 -24.42 -8.16
CA ASP A 758 -30.86 -24.17 -6.76
C ASP A 758 -32.05 -24.41 -5.81
N GLY A 759 -33.21 -24.85 -6.34
CA GLY A 759 -34.41 -25.17 -5.57
C GLY A 759 -35.22 -23.96 -5.07
N LEU A 760 -34.85 -22.74 -5.46
CA LEU A 760 -35.58 -21.51 -5.13
C LEU A 760 -36.89 -21.37 -5.96
N LEU A 761 -36.92 -21.98 -7.15
CA LEU A 761 -38.11 -22.14 -7.99
C LEU A 761 -38.38 -23.61 -8.29
N VAL A 762 -39.65 -23.99 -8.36
CA VAL A 762 -40.10 -25.28 -8.87
C VAL A 762 -40.65 -25.09 -10.28
N ARG A 763 -40.12 -25.84 -11.24
CA ARG A 763 -40.60 -25.81 -12.62
C ARG A 763 -41.83 -26.69 -12.76
N LEU A 764 -43.01 -26.09 -12.94
CA LEU A 764 -44.27 -26.83 -13.09
C LEU A 764 -44.43 -27.41 -14.50
N SER A 765 -44.07 -26.65 -15.53
CA SER A 765 -44.10 -27.09 -16.93
C SER A 765 -43.17 -26.22 -17.80
N ARG A 766 -43.15 -26.42 -19.13
CA ARG A 766 -42.25 -25.66 -20.01
C ARG A 766 -42.62 -24.17 -19.97
N GLY A 767 -41.78 -23.39 -19.28
CA GLY A 767 -41.92 -21.94 -19.19
C GLY A 767 -42.80 -21.45 -18.03
N ASN A 768 -43.28 -22.34 -17.15
CA ASN A 768 -44.07 -21.99 -15.97
C ASN A 768 -43.34 -22.40 -14.69
N TYR A 769 -43.29 -21.49 -13.72
CA TYR A 769 -42.54 -21.63 -12.47
C TYR A 769 -43.45 -21.34 -11.28
N ARG A 770 -43.09 -21.91 -10.13
CA ARG A 770 -43.65 -21.61 -8.81
C ARG A 770 -42.53 -21.28 -7.85
N LYS A 771 -42.73 -20.36 -6.92
CA LYS A 771 -41.80 -20.15 -5.80
C LYS A 771 -41.67 -21.45 -4.99
N GLY A 772 -40.44 -21.81 -4.62
CA GLY A 772 -40.19 -22.97 -3.76
C GLY A 772 -40.64 -22.70 -2.33
N ASP A 773 -40.79 -23.76 -1.53
CA ASP A 773 -41.21 -23.65 -0.13
C ASP A 773 -40.13 -23.01 0.79
N CYS A 774 -38.94 -22.74 0.25
CA CYS A 774 -37.89 -21.98 0.93
C CYS A 774 -38.22 -20.49 0.89
N ARG A 775 -38.77 -19.94 1.98
CA ARG A 775 -39.01 -18.49 2.10
C ARG A 775 -37.71 -17.73 2.34
N LEU A 776 -37.59 -16.53 1.78
CA LEU A 776 -36.42 -15.66 1.95
C LEU A 776 -36.25 -15.15 3.39
N ASP A 777 -37.33 -15.18 4.18
CA ASP A 777 -37.43 -14.55 5.49
C ASP A 777 -37.43 -15.55 6.67
N ASP A 778 -37.16 -16.85 6.42
CA ASP A 778 -37.09 -17.91 7.46
C ASP A 778 -35.67 -18.12 8.06
#